data_AF-A0A7Y4K1D1-F1
#
_entry.id   AF-A0A7Y4K1D1-F1
#
_cell.length_a   1.000
_cell.length_b   1.000
_cell.length_c   1.000
_cell.angle_alpha   90.00
_cell.angle_beta   90.00
_cell.angle_gamma   90.00
#
_symmetry.space_group_name_H-M   'P 1'
#
loop_
_entity.id
_entity.type
_entity.pdbx_description
1 polymer ?
#
loop_
_entity_poly.entity_id
_entity_poly.type
_entity_poly.pdbx_seq_one_letter_code
_entity_poly.pdbx_strand_id
1 'polypeptide(L)'
;MGRTGWLAGWMVLLGLWTACGRTLPDDTTSELLSLKPPSFCTPMTCESQGLDCGYAIDGCGGTLHCGECAEGQACGGGGVPNVCGPMPCVPATCAARGATCGALTDGCGGVLDCGTCATPEVCGGAGVPNACGPPACVPATCAALAKTCGQVADGCGGVLECGACGPDETCGGGGTANVCGRAPCVPTTCEALGKDCGPVSDGCGGVLECGACGPGETCGAGGVANVCATPQCQAATCEALGSNCGEVLDGCGGVLECGACAADATCGGAGEPNVCGTGTCVPVTCAGLGKDCGRVSDGCGAVLECGGCLAAQTCGGAGVPNVCGKAACTPATCQALGSNCGQVADGCGGMLDCGACADGQTCGGGGVANVCAAPGCRPTTCGFLGATCGQVADGCGGTLECGTCAAPETCAGTGVPNVCAPPEPLCVDRDLGSALPVSLTGSTVEARDDHAASCGGAGAPDRGYLWTAPRAGTFTFDTARSAVRSVIAVYADGCGGQELACASDGISYGGGARVAVTLTQGQRVLVTVDAVAGGAFTQGSFALHIDELRSSEAGACFDNMDNDGDRWVDCADTECRDDPRCKGQGCAHHDLGSALPVTFQGETALSGDGFQGTCGALLQQDRAHLWTAPKAGTFVFDTSPAGDPDAGGHALYLLTGCRGTELGCAANPHPTTQGAPALKLTLTQGQTVLVVVDGMARPDQDTPIRYTLHVTEWVSSEAGHCHDGADNDADGRADDADPDCRGR
;
A
#
# COMPACT_ATOMS: atom_id res chain seq x y z
N MET A 1 -27.70 66.70 -12.06
CA MET A 1 -26.95 67.95 -12.32
C MET A 1 -25.45 67.64 -12.32
N GLY A 2 -24.75 67.89 -13.44
CA GLY A 2 -23.28 68.02 -13.60
C GLY A 2 -22.40 66.77 -13.41
N ARG A 3 -21.92 66.10 -14.47
CA ARG A 3 -20.72 66.36 -15.32
C ARG A 3 -19.35 65.91 -14.73
N THR A 4 -18.94 64.71 -15.16
CA THR A 4 -17.66 64.32 -15.81
C THR A 4 -16.37 65.13 -15.60
N GLY A 5 -15.27 64.40 -15.33
CA GLY A 5 -14.03 64.49 -16.14
C GLY A 5 -12.72 64.48 -15.36
N TRP A 6 -11.88 63.44 -15.54
CA TRP A 6 -10.43 63.52 -15.36
C TRP A 6 -9.72 62.69 -16.43
N LEU A 7 -8.83 63.35 -17.18
CA LEU A 7 -7.97 62.80 -18.22
C LEU A 7 -6.50 62.97 -17.79
N ALA A 8 -5.80 61.84 -17.74
CA ALA A 8 -4.41 61.54 -18.13
C ALA A 8 -3.29 62.60 -18.06
N GLY A 9 -2.14 62.19 -17.49
CA GLY A 9 -0.87 62.26 -18.23
C GLY A 9 0.46 62.48 -17.47
N TRP A 10 1.32 61.44 -17.50
CA TRP A 10 2.75 61.46 -17.91
C TRP A 10 3.94 61.74 -16.93
N MET A 11 4.99 60.90 -17.12
CA MET A 11 6.47 61.06 -16.94
C MET A 11 7.22 60.65 -15.63
N VAL A 12 7.60 59.37 -15.54
CA VAL A 12 8.96 58.75 -15.74
C VAL A 12 10.28 59.48 -15.31
N LEU A 13 11.04 58.77 -14.43
CA LEU A 13 12.52 58.61 -14.22
C LEU A 13 13.42 59.69 -13.58
N LEU A 14 14.12 59.31 -12.47
CA LEU A 14 15.59 59.08 -12.34
C LEU A 14 16.10 59.25 -10.88
N GLY A 15 16.99 58.35 -10.41
CA GLY A 15 17.81 58.60 -9.21
C GLY A 15 18.43 57.35 -8.56
N LEU A 16 19.68 57.07 -8.90
CA LEU A 16 20.53 55.94 -8.46
C LEU A 16 21.55 56.47 -7.44
N TRP A 17 21.72 55.86 -6.25
CA TRP A 17 23.02 55.52 -5.59
C TRP A 17 22.98 55.24 -4.05
N THR A 18 23.46 54.03 -3.72
CA THR A 18 24.40 53.61 -2.65
C THR A 18 24.06 53.70 -1.14
N ALA A 19 23.77 52.51 -0.59
CA ALA A 19 24.49 51.78 0.48
C ALA A 19 24.62 52.38 1.91
N CYS A 20 23.89 51.80 2.88
CA CYS A 20 24.37 50.78 3.84
C CYS A 20 23.40 50.65 5.03
N GLY A 21 22.91 49.44 5.34
CA GLY A 21 22.48 49.08 6.69
C GLY A 21 21.22 48.23 6.84
N ARG A 22 21.46 46.92 7.07
CA ARG A 22 20.62 45.94 7.80
C ARG A 22 19.56 45.16 7.01
N THR A 23 19.88 43.88 6.91
CA THR A 23 19.14 42.71 6.43
C THR A 23 17.98 42.30 7.35
N LEU A 24 16.77 42.20 6.82
CA LEU A 24 15.68 41.25 7.16
C LEU A 24 14.64 41.33 6.01
N PRO A 25 14.08 40.22 5.50
CA PRO A 25 12.79 40.28 4.79
C PRO A 25 11.66 39.61 5.58
N ASP A 26 10.50 40.26 5.41
CA ASP A 26 9.13 40.00 5.84
C ASP A 26 8.68 38.55 6.02
N ASP A 27 7.84 38.35 7.05
CA ASP A 27 6.77 37.35 6.98
C ASP A 27 5.53 37.70 7.82
N THR A 28 4.37 37.41 7.23
CA THR A 28 3.02 37.16 7.81
C THR A 28 2.15 38.32 8.36
N THR A 29 0.97 38.53 7.75
CA THR A 29 -0.37 38.17 8.31
C THR A 29 -1.52 38.91 7.59
N SER A 30 -2.25 38.22 6.69
CA SER A 30 -3.71 38.31 6.50
C SER A 30 -4.16 37.50 5.27
N GLU A 31 -4.12 36.18 5.39
CA GLU A 31 -4.86 35.23 4.54
C GLU A 31 -5.43 34.16 5.47
N LEU A 32 -6.58 34.46 6.08
CA LEU A 32 -7.37 33.50 6.85
C LEU A 32 -8.83 33.93 6.69
N LEU A 33 -9.47 33.44 5.61
CA LEU A 33 -10.90 33.16 5.46
C LEU A 33 -11.22 32.78 3.99
N SER A 34 -10.78 31.58 3.57
CA SER A 34 -11.42 30.83 2.47
C SER A 34 -11.04 29.35 2.57
N LEU A 35 -11.55 28.68 3.60
CA LEU A 35 -11.59 27.21 3.63
C LEU A 35 -12.92 26.77 3.03
N LYS A 36 -12.86 26.22 1.81
CA LYS A 36 -13.94 25.46 1.17
C LYS A 36 -14.13 24.16 1.98
N PRO A 37 -15.36 23.72 2.31
CA PRO A 37 -15.56 22.53 3.14
C PRO A 37 -15.16 21.23 2.41
N PRO A 38 -14.73 20.18 3.13
CA PRO A 38 -14.39 18.89 2.55
C PRO A 38 -15.61 18.20 1.94
N SER A 39 -15.42 17.53 0.81
CA SER A 39 -16.43 16.70 0.14
C SER A 39 -16.84 15.53 1.02
N PHE A 40 -18.09 15.54 1.47
CA PHE A 40 -18.75 14.38 2.07
C PHE A 40 -19.31 13.47 0.98
N CYS A 41 -19.30 12.15 1.20
CA CYS A 41 -20.11 11.21 0.41
C CYS A 41 -21.57 11.65 0.52
N THR A 42 -22.14 12.12 -0.59
CA THR A 42 -23.53 12.58 -0.62
C THR A 42 -24.39 11.41 -1.10
N PRO A 43 -25.28 10.87 -0.26
CA PRO A 43 -26.10 9.71 -0.62
C PRO A 43 -26.98 10.01 -1.83
N MET A 44 -26.96 9.12 -2.82
CA MET A 44 -27.87 9.15 -3.96
C MET A 44 -29.32 8.97 -3.50
N THR A 45 -30.27 9.60 -4.19
CA THR A 45 -31.71 9.43 -3.94
C THR A 45 -32.31 8.45 -4.95
N CYS A 46 -33.55 7.99 -4.73
CA CYS A 46 -34.26 7.16 -5.72
C CYS A 46 -34.40 7.89 -7.07
N GLU A 47 -34.67 9.19 -7.01
CA GLU A 47 -34.80 10.05 -8.19
C GLU A 47 -33.47 10.22 -8.94
N SER A 48 -32.36 10.40 -8.23
CA SER A 48 -31.03 10.50 -8.86
C SER A 48 -30.52 9.18 -9.45
N GLN A 49 -31.17 8.05 -9.12
CA GLN A 49 -30.89 6.73 -9.67
C GLN A 49 -31.94 6.26 -10.69
N GLY A 50 -32.97 7.08 -10.96
CA GLY A 50 -34.05 6.73 -11.89
C GLY A 50 -34.91 5.54 -11.41
N LEU A 51 -35.20 5.45 -10.11
CA LEU A 51 -35.95 4.37 -9.49
C LEU A 51 -37.34 4.85 -9.02
N ASP A 52 -38.41 4.22 -9.50
CA ASP A 52 -39.80 4.56 -9.19
C ASP A 52 -40.41 3.72 -8.06
N CYS A 53 -39.78 2.59 -7.73
CA CYS A 53 -40.32 1.62 -6.80
C CYS A 53 -39.25 0.65 -6.27
N GLY A 54 -39.55 -0.06 -5.18
CA GLY A 54 -38.67 -1.11 -4.66
C GLY A 54 -37.54 -0.58 -3.76
N TYR A 55 -36.48 -1.38 -3.62
CA TYR A 55 -35.36 -1.12 -2.70
C TYR A 55 -34.06 -0.94 -3.48
N ALA A 56 -33.23 0.01 -3.07
CA ALA A 56 -31.92 0.28 -3.69
C ALA A 56 -30.89 0.73 -2.65
N ILE A 57 -29.64 0.95 -3.08
CA ILE A 57 -28.54 1.41 -2.22
C ILE A 57 -28.15 2.84 -2.60
N ASP A 58 -27.75 3.66 -1.63
CA ASP A 58 -27.54 5.11 -1.80
C ASP A 58 -26.11 5.50 -2.25
N GLY A 59 -25.25 4.53 -2.57
CA GLY A 59 -23.86 4.79 -2.96
C GLY A 59 -22.91 5.18 -1.81
N CYS A 60 -23.42 5.35 -0.58
CA CYS A 60 -22.63 5.60 0.63
C CYS A 60 -22.82 4.50 1.70
N GLY A 61 -23.52 3.41 1.36
CA GLY A 61 -23.71 2.23 2.20
C GLY A 61 -25.08 2.12 2.90
N GLY A 62 -26.00 3.06 2.65
CA GLY A 62 -27.39 3.03 3.12
C GLY A 62 -28.36 2.41 2.11
N THR A 63 -29.59 2.11 2.54
CA THR A 63 -30.67 1.53 1.72
C THR A 63 -31.80 2.53 1.50
N LEU A 64 -32.21 2.70 0.25
CA LEU A 64 -33.31 3.54 -0.22
C LEU A 64 -34.57 2.72 -0.44
N HIS A 65 -35.73 3.30 -0.13
CA HIS A 65 -37.05 2.75 -0.41
C HIS A 65 -37.79 3.66 -1.38
N CYS A 66 -37.96 3.21 -2.62
CA CYS A 66 -38.39 4.06 -3.74
C CYS A 66 -39.89 4.03 -4.03
N GLY A 67 -40.71 3.49 -3.14
CA GLY A 67 -42.19 3.51 -3.24
C GLY A 67 -42.81 2.28 -3.90
N GLU A 68 -44.11 2.36 -4.18
CA GLU A 68 -44.93 1.31 -4.81
C GLU A 68 -45.63 1.86 -6.06
N CYS A 69 -45.88 1.00 -7.07
CA CYS A 69 -46.44 1.40 -8.35
C CYS A 69 -47.97 1.60 -8.33
N ALA A 70 -48.47 2.46 -9.22
CA ALA A 70 -49.89 2.70 -9.41
C ALA A 70 -50.65 1.49 -10.01
N GLU A 71 -51.97 1.45 -9.82
CA GLU A 71 -52.82 0.32 -10.21
C GLU A 71 -52.70 0.00 -11.71
N GLY A 72 -52.29 -1.23 -12.06
CA GLY A 72 -52.04 -1.67 -13.43
C GLY A 72 -50.57 -1.63 -13.88
N GLN A 73 -49.66 -1.15 -13.03
CA GLN A 73 -48.21 -1.21 -13.21
C GLN A 73 -47.58 -2.16 -12.18
N ALA A 74 -46.46 -2.77 -12.55
CA ALA A 74 -45.66 -3.57 -11.63
C ALA A 74 -44.27 -2.94 -11.49
N CYS A 75 -43.65 -3.10 -10.31
CA CYS A 75 -42.27 -2.70 -10.11
C CYS A 75 -41.35 -3.63 -10.89
N GLY A 76 -40.61 -3.11 -11.87
CA GLY A 76 -39.94 -3.90 -12.91
C GLY A 76 -40.71 -3.98 -14.25
N GLY A 77 -41.95 -3.46 -14.30
CA GLY A 77 -42.79 -3.50 -15.49
C GLY A 77 -42.12 -2.80 -16.68
N GLY A 78 -42.22 -3.36 -17.88
CA GLY A 78 -41.48 -2.87 -19.06
C GLY A 78 -40.03 -3.36 -19.15
N GLY A 79 -39.56 -4.20 -18.21
CA GLY A 79 -38.26 -4.87 -18.28
C GLY A 79 -37.10 -4.12 -17.63
N VAL A 80 -37.38 -3.00 -16.93
CA VAL A 80 -36.38 -2.19 -16.23
C VAL A 80 -36.59 -2.37 -14.71
N PRO A 81 -35.64 -2.98 -13.98
CA PRO A 81 -35.75 -3.21 -12.54
C PRO A 81 -35.97 -1.89 -11.77
N ASN A 82 -36.77 -1.95 -10.70
CA ASN A 82 -37.05 -0.81 -9.81
C ASN A 82 -37.73 0.41 -10.48
N VAL A 83 -38.30 0.24 -11.67
CA VAL A 83 -39.07 1.23 -12.42
C VAL A 83 -40.51 0.73 -12.63
N CYS A 84 -41.50 1.60 -12.53
CA CYS A 84 -42.90 1.23 -12.66
C CYS A 84 -43.33 1.18 -14.12
N GLY A 85 -43.75 0.03 -14.64
CA GLY A 85 -44.16 -0.06 -16.06
C GLY A 85 -45.37 -0.95 -16.36
N PRO A 86 -45.92 -0.84 -17.59
CA PRO A 86 -47.16 -1.49 -18.01
C PRO A 86 -46.98 -2.98 -18.35
N MET A 87 -48.05 -3.75 -18.17
CA MET A 87 -48.17 -5.14 -18.63
C MET A 87 -48.48 -5.23 -20.14
N PRO A 88 -48.00 -6.25 -20.88
CA PRO A 88 -47.43 -7.50 -20.37
C PRO A 88 -45.92 -7.39 -20.22
N CYS A 89 -45.46 -7.55 -18.98
CA CYS A 89 -44.07 -7.85 -18.74
C CYS A 89 -43.83 -9.31 -19.18
N VAL A 90 -42.80 -9.54 -20.00
CA VAL A 90 -42.44 -10.89 -20.44
C VAL A 90 -41.55 -11.50 -19.36
N PRO A 91 -42.06 -12.45 -18.56
CA PRO A 91 -41.29 -13.02 -17.46
C PRO A 91 -40.05 -13.71 -18.01
N ALA A 92 -38.90 -13.38 -17.43
CA ALA A 92 -37.67 -14.10 -17.71
C ALA A 92 -37.87 -15.59 -17.40
N THR A 93 -37.13 -16.48 -18.07
CA THR A 93 -37.13 -17.90 -17.72
C THR A 93 -35.88 -18.23 -16.92
N CYS A 94 -35.91 -19.30 -16.14
CA CYS A 94 -34.74 -19.80 -15.40
C CYS A 94 -33.52 -20.00 -16.32
N ALA A 95 -33.74 -20.54 -17.51
CA ALA A 95 -32.71 -20.72 -18.52
C ALA A 95 -32.14 -19.39 -19.04
N ALA A 96 -32.99 -18.39 -19.26
CA ALA A 96 -32.55 -17.05 -19.70
C ALA A 96 -31.74 -16.31 -18.62
N ARG A 97 -31.93 -16.65 -17.33
CA ARG A 97 -31.18 -16.09 -16.20
C ARG A 97 -30.00 -16.96 -15.76
N GLY A 98 -29.71 -18.06 -16.46
CA GLY A 98 -28.68 -19.01 -16.08
C GLY A 98 -28.92 -19.70 -14.74
N ALA A 99 -30.16 -19.67 -14.23
CA ALA A 99 -30.53 -20.23 -12.94
C ALA A 99 -30.98 -21.69 -13.07
N THR A 100 -30.40 -22.56 -12.24
CA THR A 100 -30.73 -23.99 -12.17
C THR A 100 -31.44 -24.40 -10.89
N CYS A 101 -31.66 -23.44 -9.97
CA CYS A 101 -32.40 -23.62 -8.74
C CYS A 101 -32.87 -22.28 -8.15
N GLY A 102 -33.74 -22.35 -7.15
CA GLY A 102 -34.08 -21.21 -6.30
C GLY A 102 -35.19 -20.32 -6.86
N ALA A 103 -35.62 -19.37 -6.02
CA ALA A 103 -36.66 -18.41 -6.35
C ALA A 103 -36.03 -17.13 -6.90
N LEU A 104 -36.30 -16.79 -8.16
CA LEU A 104 -35.89 -15.51 -8.76
C LEU A 104 -37.11 -14.67 -9.07
N THR A 105 -36.96 -13.36 -9.07
CA THR A 105 -37.99 -12.50 -9.67
C THR A 105 -37.98 -12.71 -11.18
N ASP A 106 -39.14 -12.87 -11.78
CA ASP A 106 -39.28 -12.96 -13.23
C ASP A 106 -39.03 -11.63 -13.96
N GLY A 107 -38.73 -10.56 -13.23
CA GLY A 107 -38.61 -9.20 -13.73
C GLY A 107 -39.96 -8.50 -13.92
N CYS A 108 -41.06 -9.14 -13.52
CA CYS A 108 -42.44 -8.74 -13.77
C CYS A 108 -43.30 -8.75 -12.50
N GLY A 109 -42.69 -8.82 -11.31
CA GLY A 109 -43.37 -8.94 -10.03
C GLY A 109 -43.82 -10.36 -9.67
N GLY A 110 -43.55 -11.35 -10.52
CA GLY A 110 -43.74 -12.77 -10.23
C GLY A 110 -42.44 -13.45 -9.77
N VAL A 111 -42.56 -14.65 -9.20
CA VAL A 111 -41.42 -15.44 -8.72
C VAL A 111 -41.27 -16.69 -9.60
N LEU A 112 -40.14 -16.81 -10.28
CA LEU A 112 -39.67 -18.02 -10.97
C LEU A 112 -39.15 -19.00 -9.94
N ASP A 113 -39.76 -20.18 -9.86
CA ASP A 113 -39.19 -21.32 -9.13
C ASP A 113 -38.35 -22.15 -10.10
N CYS A 114 -37.03 -22.00 -10.02
CA CYS A 114 -36.07 -22.66 -10.91
C CYS A 114 -35.67 -24.06 -10.43
N GLY A 115 -36.42 -24.62 -9.49
CA GLY A 115 -36.24 -25.97 -8.98
C GLY A 115 -35.33 -26.05 -7.76
N THR A 116 -35.15 -27.27 -7.28
CA THR A 116 -34.33 -27.59 -6.11
C THR A 116 -33.14 -28.44 -6.50
N CYS A 117 -31.98 -28.20 -5.89
CA CYS A 117 -30.77 -28.98 -6.14
C CYS A 117 -30.86 -30.40 -5.58
N ALA A 118 -30.13 -31.32 -6.20
CA ALA A 118 -29.97 -32.67 -5.69
C ALA A 118 -29.01 -32.64 -4.49
N THR A 119 -29.36 -33.28 -3.38
CA THR A 119 -28.47 -33.36 -2.21
C THR A 119 -27.15 -34.05 -2.59
N PRO A 120 -25.96 -33.51 -2.24
CA PRO A 120 -25.69 -32.50 -1.21
C PRO A 120 -25.58 -31.04 -1.70
N GLU A 121 -25.91 -30.74 -2.96
CA GLU A 121 -25.82 -29.39 -3.52
C GLU A 121 -26.91 -28.49 -2.94
N VAL A 122 -26.60 -27.21 -2.76
CA VAL A 122 -27.55 -26.18 -2.33
C VAL A 122 -27.63 -25.09 -3.38
N CYS A 123 -28.77 -24.41 -3.42
CA CYS A 123 -28.95 -23.33 -4.36
C CYS A 123 -28.12 -22.10 -3.98
N GLY A 124 -27.29 -21.60 -4.89
CA GLY A 124 -26.29 -20.58 -4.58
C GLY A 124 -24.94 -21.16 -4.10
N GLY A 125 -24.75 -22.48 -4.21
CA GLY A 125 -23.51 -23.14 -3.81
C GLY A 125 -22.30 -22.71 -4.66
N ALA A 126 -21.08 -22.84 -4.11
CA ALA A 126 -19.83 -22.38 -4.71
C ALA A 126 -19.74 -20.87 -5.05
N GLY A 127 -20.60 -20.04 -4.44
CA GLY A 127 -20.56 -18.59 -4.61
C GLY A 127 -21.23 -18.08 -5.90
N VAL A 128 -21.95 -18.93 -6.62
CA VAL A 128 -22.69 -18.54 -7.83
C VAL A 128 -24.18 -18.51 -7.51
N PRO A 129 -24.82 -17.32 -7.42
CA PRO A 129 -26.23 -17.20 -7.07
C PRO A 129 -27.14 -17.98 -8.03
N ASN A 130 -28.16 -18.66 -7.48
CA ASN A 130 -29.19 -19.38 -8.23
C ASN A 130 -28.69 -20.54 -9.12
N ALA A 131 -27.46 -21.00 -8.90
CA ALA A 131 -26.93 -22.23 -9.47
C ALA A 131 -26.79 -23.32 -8.40
N CYS A 132 -27.05 -24.57 -8.77
CA CYS A 132 -26.71 -25.70 -7.92
C CYS A 132 -25.20 -25.85 -7.84
N GLY A 133 -24.69 -25.79 -6.61
CA GLY A 133 -23.29 -26.01 -6.32
C GLY A 133 -23.12 -26.65 -4.95
N PRO A 134 -21.92 -27.16 -4.63
CA PRO A 134 -21.60 -27.57 -3.27
C PRO A 134 -21.85 -26.38 -2.31
N PRO A 135 -22.34 -26.62 -1.09
CA PRO A 135 -22.72 -25.55 -0.18
C PRO A 135 -21.61 -24.51 -0.05
N ALA A 136 -22.02 -23.24 -0.07
CA ALA A 136 -21.14 -22.15 0.34
C ALA A 136 -20.47 -22.56 1.64
N CYS A 137 -19.15 -22.39 1.68
CA CYS A 137 -18.37 -22.77 2.84
C CYS A 137 -19.00 -22.09 4.07
N VAL A 138 -19.52 -22.91 5.00
CA VAL A 138 -20.10 -22.39 6.23
C VAL A 138 -18.91 -22.02 7.12
N PRO A 139 -18.69 -20.73 7.43
CA PRO A 139 -17.61 -20.32 8.31
C PRO A 139 -17.72 -21.10 9.60
N ALA A 140 -16.69 -21.87 9.92
CA ALA A 140 -16.68 -22.56 11.20
C ALA A 140 -16.69 -21.50 12.31
N THR A 141 -17.39 -21.73 13.41
CA THR A 141 -17.31 -20.81 14.56
C THR A 141 -16.13 -21.20 15.44
N CYS A 142 -15.63 -20.27 16.26
CA CYS A 142 -14.61 -20.58 17.27
C CYS A 142 -15.01 -21.79 18.14
N ALA A 143 -16.29 -21.89 18.51
CA ALA A 143 -16.83 -23.04 19.23
C ALA A 143 -16.81 -24.34 18.40
N ALA A 144 -17.13 -24.29 17.11
CA ALA A 144 -17.11 -25.45 16.23
C ALA A 144 -15.67 -25.96 15.95
N LEU A 145 -14.68 -25.06 15.94
CA LEU A 145 -13.25 -25.38 15.80
C LEU A 145 -12.56 -25.70 17.14
N ALA A 146 -13.31 -25.66 18.25
CA ALA A 146 -12.80 -25.79 19.60
C ALA A 146 -11.64 -24.82 19.91
N LYS A 147 -11.72 -23.58 19.40
CA LYS A 147 -10.73 -22.51 19.61
C LYS A 147 -11.29 -21.46 20.58
N THR A 148 -10.44 -20.98 21.49
CA THR A 148 -10.82 -20.05 22.56
C THR A 148 -9.94 -18.81 22.65
N CYS A 149 -9.02 -18.64 21.70
CA CYS A 149 -8.24 -17.41 21.57
C CYS A 149 -7.59 -17.24 20.19
N GLY A 150 -7.21 -16.00 19.86
CA GLY A 150 -6.42 -15.67 18.69
C GLY A 150 -7.17 -15.78 17.36
N GLN A 151 -6.47 -15.41 16.29
CA GLN A 151 -7.00 -15.44 14.92
C GLN A 151 -6.97 -16.84 14.33
N VAL A 152 -8.11 -17.32 13.85
CA VAL A 152 -8.27 -18.65 13.24
C VAL A 152 -8.94 -18.48 11.88
N ALA A 153 -8.43 -19.12 10.84
CA ALA A 153 -9.14 -19.17 9.57
C ALA A 153 -10.49 -19.88 9.73
N ASP A 154 -11.56 -19.32 9.18
CA ASP A 154 -12.91 -19.89 9.23
C ASP A 154 -13.13 -21.07 8.28
N GLY A 155 -12.11 -21.42 7.49
CA GLY A 155 -12.14 -22.45 6.46
C GLY A 155 -12.69 -21.97 5.12
N CYS A 156 -13.12 -20.72 5.02
CA CYS A 156 -13.87 -20.13 3.92
C CYS A 156 -13.24 -18.83 3.36
N GLY A 157 -12.03 -18.49 3.81
CA GLY A 157 -11.29 -17.30 3.40
C GLY A 157 -11.45 -16.09 4.34
N GLY A 158 -12.25 -16.22 5.40
CA GLY A 158 -12.37 -15.25 6.49
C GLY A 158 -11.52 -15.61 7.70
N VAL A 159 -11.33 -14.64 8.60
CA VAL A 159 -10.58 -14.80 9.86
C VAL A 159 -11.55 -14.62 11.05
N LEU A 160 -11.57 -15.58 11.96
CA LEU A 160 -12.31 -15.55 13.22
C LEU A 160 -11.41 -15.02 14.34
N GLU A 161 -11.94 -14.10 15.13
CA GLU A 161 -11.31 -13.62 16.37
C GLU A 161 -11.86 -14.38 17.58
N CYS A 162 -11.12 -15.40 18.05
CA CYS A 162 -11.64 -16.33 19.06
C CYS A 162 -11.46 -15.89 20.51
N GLY A 163 -11.30 -14.59 20.77
CA GLY A 163 -11.16 -14.01 22.11
C GLY A 163 -9.71 -13.94 22.60
N ALA A 164 -9.53 -13.49 23.84
CA ALA A 164 -8.23 -13.37 24.52
C ALA A 164 -8.22 -14.20 25.81
N CYS A 165 -7.05 -14.73 26.16
CA CYS A 165 -6.90 -15.56 27.36
C CYS A 165 -6.83 -14.71 28.64
N GLY A 166 -7.17 -15.33 29.77
CA GLY A 166 -7.02 -14.72 31.09
C GLY A 166 -5.55 -14.48 31.48
N PRO A 167 -5.28 -13.71 32.55
CA PRO A 167 -3.94 -13.20 32.90
C PRO A 167 -2.86 -14.28 33.14
N ASP A 168 -3.24 -15.53 33.32
CA ASP A 168 -2.32 -16.65 33.57
C ASP A 168 -2.33 -17.72 32.46
N GLU A 169 -2.95 -17.43 31.31
CA GLU A 169 -3.08 -18.36 30.19
C GLU A 169 -2.56 -17.71 28.91
N THR A 170 -1.79 -18.47 28.13
CA THR A 170 -1.28 -18.00 26.84
C THR A 170 -2.05 -18.70 25.72
N CYS A 171 -2.33 -17.99 24.64
CA CYS A 171 -3.03 -18.58 23.51
C CYS A 171 -2.18 -19.67 22.86
N GLY A 172 -2.64 -20.92 22.87
CA GLY A 172 -1.86 -22.09 22.47
C GLY A 172 -1.02 -22.73 23.59
N GLY A 173 -1.05 -22.18 24.80
CA GLY A 173 -0.20 -22.60 25.92
C GLY A 173 -0.42 -24.06 26.35
N GLY A 174 -1.62 -24.61 26.27
CA GLY A 174 -1.88 -26.02 26.64
C GLY A 174 -1.39 -27.08 25.64
N GLY A 175 -0.50 -26.73 24.70
CA GLY A 175 -0.04 -27.63 23.62
C GLY A 175 -1.03 -27.79 22.47
N THR A 176 -2.14 -27.04 22.48
CA THR A 176 -3.17 -27.06 21.44
C THR A 176 -3.34 -25.65 20.89
N ALA A 177 -2.97 -25.42 19.63
CA ALA A 177 -3.00 -24.09 19.01
C ALA A 177 -4.39 -23.44 19.09
N ASN A 178 -4.40 -22.13 19.38
CA ASN A 178 -5.58 -21.27 19.43
C ASN A 178 -6.62 -21.68 20.49
N VAL A 179 -6.15 -22.36 21.54
CA VAL A 179 -6.90 -22.67 22.76
C VAL A 179 -6.15 -22.08 23.95
N CYS A 180 -6.85 -21.32 24.79
CA CYS A 180 -6.31 -20.87 26.07
C CYS A 180 -5.99 -22.09 26.92
N GLY A 181 -4.74 -22.18 27.35
CA GLY A 181 -4.32 -23.23 28.25
C GLY A 181 -3.06 -22.81 28.98
N ARG A 182 -2.91 -23.32 30.18
CA ARG A 182 -1.64 -23.28 30.90
C ARG A 182 -0.77 -24.40 30.35
N ALA A 183 0.34 -24.05 29.70
CA ALA A 183 1.39 -25.03 29.48
C ALA A 183 1.94 -25.45 30.84
N PRO A 184 2.01 -26.75 31.21
CA PRO A 184 3.21 -27.19 31.89
C PRO A 184 4.30 -27.00 30.84
N CYS A 185 4.97 -25.85 30.90
CA CYS A 185 6.10 -25.63 30.04
C CYS A 185 7.12 -26.72 30.38
N VAL A 186 7.36 -27.64 29.45
CA VAL A 186 8.32 -28.72 29.65
C VAL A 186 9.67 -28.10 29.37
N PRO A 187 10.48 -27.83 30.42
CA PRO A 187 11.79 -27.23 30.24
C PRO A 187 12.61 -28.10 29.29
N THR A 188 13.21 -27.49 28.28
CA THR A 188 14.18 -28.18 27.43
C THR A 188 15.40 -28.62 28.26
N THR A 189 16.30 -29.42 27.69
CA THR A 189 17.52 -29.86 28.39
C THR A 189 18.76 -29.34 27.68
N CYS A 190 19.88 -29.24 28.40
CA CYS A 190 21.18 -28.86 27.84
C CYS A 190 21.59 -29.75 26.65
N GLU A 191 21.31 -31.06 26.75
CA GLU A 191 21.56 -32.03 25.68
C GLU A 191 20.69 -31.76 24.44
N ALA A 192 19.40 -31.46 24.61
CA ALA A 192 18.50 -31.13 23.51
C ALA A 192 18.87 -29.81 22.81
N LEU A 193 19.52 -28.88 23.53
CA LEU A 193 20.01 -27.61 23.00
C LEU A 193 21.45 -27.69 22.46
N GLY A 194 22.12 -28.83 22.60
CA GLY A 194 23.53 -28.98 22.24
C GLY A 194 24.47 -28.05 23.01
N LYS A 195 24.15 -27.76 24.28
CA LYS A 195 24.92 -26.88 25.18
C LYS A 195 25.53 -27.70 26.32
N ASP A 196 26.79 -27.45 26.65
CA ASP A 196 27.55 -28.20 27.66
C ASP A 196 28.31 -27.29 28.66
N CYS A 197 28.01 -25.98 28.65
CA CYS A 197 28.45 -25.08 29.71
C CYS A 197 27.57 -23.83 29.90
N GLY A 198 27.58 -23.31 31.13
CA GLY A 198 26.97 -22.01 31.48
C GLY A 198 25.43 -22.01 31.53
N PRO A 199 24.82 -20.87 31.91
CA PRO A 199 23.38 -20.72 32.04
C PRO A 199 22.70 -20.60 30.67
N VAL A 200 21.61 -21.33 30.47
CA VAL A 200 20.81 -21.33 29.23
C VAL A 200 19.32 -21.29 29.60
N SER A 201 18.49 -20.54 28.86
CA SER A 201 17.04 -20.53 29.11
C SER A 201 16.43 -21.90 28.82
N ASP A 202 15.53 -22.36 29.69
CA ASP A 202 14.79 -23.62 29.50
C ASP A 202 13.60 -23.49 28.53
N GLY A 203 13.38 -22.31 27.93
CA GLY A 203 12.24 -22.01 27.07
C GLY A 203 10.94 -21.74 27.83
N CYS A 204 10.99 -21.75 29.16
CA CYS A 204 9.85 -21.74 30.09
C CYS A 204 9.97 -20.68 31.20
N GLY A 205 11.00 -19.84 31.13
CA GLY A 205 11.29 -18.81 32.13
C GLY A 205 12.20 -19.26 33.27
N GLY A 206 12.69 -20.52 33.25
CA GLY A 206 13.74 -21.03 34.11
C GLY A 206 15.12 -21.03 33.43
N VAL A 207 16.17 -21.24 34.22
CA VAL A 207 17.57 -21.29 33.75
C VAL A 207 18.11 -22.71 33.95
N LEU A 208 18.61 -23.31 32.87
CA LEU A 208 19.37 -24.55 32.84
C LEU A 208 20.86 -24.25 33.06
N GLU A 209 21.47 -24.95 34.02
CA GLU A 209 22.92 -24.88 34.27
C GLU A 209 23.63 -26.02 33.53
N CYS A 210 24.19 -25.74 32.37
CA CYS A 210 24.68 -26.77 31.45
C CYS A 210 26.09 -27.32 31.76
N GLY A 211 26.60 -27.09 32.97
CA GLY A 211 27.90 -27.60 33.41
C GLY A 211 29.04 -26.60 33.26
N ALA A 212 30.27 -27.08 33.49
CA ALA A 212 31.50 -26.30 33.41
C ALA A 212 32.54 -27.05 32.55
N CYS A 213 33.32 -26.29 31.78
CA CYS A 213 34.28 -26.85 30.83
C CYS A 213 35.47 -27.54 31.50
N GLY A 214 36.07 -28.49 30.78
CA GLY A 214 37.27 -29.19 31.22
C GLY A 214 38.52 -28.29 31.25
N PRO A 215 39.62 -28.76 31.85
CA PRO A 215 40.86 -27.99 31.92
C PRO A 215 41.38 -27.60 30.53
N GLY A 216 41.52 -26.29 30.27
CA GLY A 216 42.00 -25.75 28.99
C GLY A 216 40.90 -25.32 28.01
N GLU A 217 39.63 -25.52 28.36
CA GLU A 217 38.47 -25.10 27.59
C GLU A 217 37.76 -23.93 28.29
N THR A 218 37.23 -22.99 27.49
CA THR A 218 36.46 -21.87 28.00
C THR A 218 35.08 -21.89 27.35
N CYS A 219 34.05 -21.63 28.16
CA CYS A 219 32.68 -21.64 27.68
C CYS A 219 32.46 -20.55 26.62
N GLY A 220 32.07 -20.94 25.40
CA GLY A 220 31.86 -20.03 24.27
C GLY A 220 33.11 -19.72 23.43
N ALA A 221 34.28 -20.30 23.73
CA ALA A 221 35.55 -19.89 23.12
C ALA A 221 35.74 -20.27 21.64
N GLY A 222 34.89 -21.15 21.11
CA GLY A 222 34.88 -21.60 19.72
C GLY A 222 33.91 -20.81 18.82
N GLY A 223 33.39 -19.68 19.31
CA GLY A 223 32.42 -18.84 18.59
C GLY A 223 30.96 -19.31 18.71
N VAL A 224 30.70 -20.40 19.43
CA VAL A 224 29.34 -20.89 19.72
C VAL A 224 29.07 -20.74 21.21
N ALA A 225 28.15 -19.83 21.58
CA ALA A 225 27.80 -19.58 22.98
C ALA A 225 27.32 -20.85 23.69
N ASN A 226 27.70 -20.99 24.97
CA ASN A 226 27.31 -22.10 25.86
C ASN A 226 27.80 -23.48 25.38
N VAL A 227 28.88 -23.51 24.59
CA VAL A 227 29.60 -24.73 24.21
C VAL A 227 31.07 -24.61 24.62
N CYS A 228 31.59 -25.65 25.27
CA CYS A 228 32.99 -25.75 25.64
C CYS A 228 33.85 -25.88 24.40
N ALA A 229 34.86 -25.02 24.31
CA ALA A 229 35.86 -25.11 23.27
C ALA A 229 37.19 -24.61 23.82
N THR A 230 38.28 -25.13 23.27
CA THR A 230 39.59 -24.53 23.45
C THR A 230 39.62 -23.19 22.71
N PRO A 231 40.01 -22.07 23.34
CA PRO A 231 40.07 -20.77 22.67
C PRO A 231 40.93 -20.88 21.41
N GLN A 232 40.35 -20.50 20.27
CA GLN A 232 41.06 -20.39 19.00
C GLN A 232 42.01 -19.20 19.11
N CYS A 233 43.22 -19.44 19.62
CA CYS A 233 44.30 -18.49 19.53
C CYS A 233 44.80 -18.49 18.09
N GLN A 234 44.64 -17.37 17.39
CA GLN A 234 45.18 -17.22 16.04
C GLN A 234 46.69 -17.01 16.14
N ALA A 235 47.46 -18.06 15.86
CA ALA A 235 48.91 -18.03 15.85
C ALA A 235 49.41 -16.89 14.95
N ALA A 236 50.29 -16.03 15.48
CA ALA A 236 50.96 -15.00 14.71
C ALA A 236 51.82 -15.64 13.60
N THR A 237 52.14 -14.90 12.53
CA THR A 237 53.10 -15.34 11.51
C THR A 237 54.43 -14.60 11.69
N CYS A 238 55.52 -15.14 11.13
CA CYS A 238 56.83 -14.48 11.13
C CYS A 238 56.77 -13.04 10.58
N GLU A 239 55.97 -12.84 9.52
CA GLU A 239 55.73 -11.52 8.93
C GLU A 239 54.99 -10.57 9.89
N ALA A 240 53.95 -11.05 10.58
CA ALA A 240 53.20 -10.27 11.54
C ALA A 240 54.03 -9.87 12.78
N LEU A 241 55.03 -10.68 13.14
CA LEU A 241 55.97 -10.43 14.24
C LEU A 241 57.22 -9.64 13.80
N GLY A 242 57.32 -9.26 12.52
CA GLY A 242 58.49 -8.56 11.98
C GLY A 242 59.79 -9.37 12.05
N SER A 243 59.70 -10.69 12.18
CA SER A 243 60.83 -11.61 12.36
C SER A 243 61.16 -12.31 11.05
N ASN A 244 62.43 -12.32 10.64
CA ASN A 244 62.89 -12.97 9.40
C ASN A 244 64.03 -13.99 9.62
N CYS A 245 64.29 -14.34 10.88
CA CYS A 245 65.20 -15.42 11.23
C CYS A 245 64.92 -16.02 12.62
N GLY A 246 65.35 -17.27 12.81
CA GLY A 246 65.34 -17.96 14.09
C GLY A 246 63.95 -18.36 14.59
N GLU A 247 63.91 -18.93 15.79
CA GLU A 247 62.69 -19.37 16.47
C GLU A 247 62.02 -18.20 17.21
N VAL A 248 60.70 -18.04 17.03
CA VAL A 248 59.86 -17.06 17.78
C VAL A 248 58.57 -17.70 18.26
N LEU A 249 57.92 -17.12 19.27
CA LEU A 249 56.65 -17.64 19.79
C LEU A 249 55.46 -17.04 19.04
N ASP A 250 54.47 -17.87 18.73
CA ASP A 250 53.28 -17.47 17.95
C ASP A 250 52.20 -16.74 18.78
N GLY A 251 52.44 -16.48 20.06
CA GLY A 251 51.47 -15.89 20.99
C GLY A 251 50.40 -16.88 21.50
N CYS A 252 50.42 -18.12 21.02
CA CYS A 252 49.46 -19.19 21.28
C CYS A 252 50.08 -20.46 21.89
N GLY A 253 51.37 -20.39 22.22
CA GLY A 253 52.14 -21.49 22.82
C GLY A 253 52.94 -22.33 21.82
N GLY A 254 52.83 -22.05 20.51
CA GLY A 254 53.64 -22.64 19.45
C GLY A 254 54.92 -21.85 19.15
N VAL A 255 55.85 -22.49 18.44
CA VAL A 255 57.11 -21.89 17.96
C VAL A 255 57.06 -21.80 16.43
N LEU A 256 57.40 -20.62 15.91
CA LEU A 256 57.54 -20.33 14.49
C LEU A 256 59.02 -20.33 14.12
N GLU A 257 59.34 -20.97 13.01
CA GLU A 257 60.67 -21.02 12.41
C GLU A 257 60.76 -20.00 11.28
N CYS A 258 61.35 -18.83 11.54
CA CYS A 258 61.32 -17.69 10.63
C CYS A 258 62.47 -17.64 9.62
N GLY A 259 63.19 -18.76 9.45
CA GLY A 259 64.26 -18.93 8.46
C GLY A 259 65.67 -18.65 9.00
N ALA A 260 66.66 -18.70 8.11
CA ALA A 260 68.07 -18.47 8.43
C ALA A 260 68.62 -17.27 7.65
N CYS A 261 69.54 -16.53 8.26
CA CYS A 261 70.19 -15.39 7.62
C CYS A 261 71.18 -15.83 6.51
N ALA A 262 71.44 -14.91 5.58
CA ALA A 262 72.54 -15.06 4.62
C ALA A 262 73.89 -15.21 5.36
N ALA A 263 74.89 -15.82 4.72
CA ALA A 263 76.14 -16.24 5.37
C ALA A 263 76.95 -15.10 6.04
N ASP A 264 76.67 -13.85 5.70
CA ASP A 264 77.28 -12.63 6.22
C ASP A 264 76.41 -11.87 7.25
N ALA A 265 75.25 -12.42 7.63
CA ALA A 265 74.34 -11.84 8.59
C ALA A 265 74.06 -12.78 9.78
N THR A 266 73.87 -12.19 10.96
CA THR A 266 73.53 -12.91 12.20
C THR A 266 72.08 -12.56 12.58
N CYS A 267 71.34 -13.55 13.11
CA CYS A 267 69.99 -13.32 13.59
C CYS A 267 70.01 -12.40 14.83
N GLY A 268 69.21 -11.33 14.83
CA GLY A 268 69.28 -10.24 15.81
C GLY A 268 70.43 -9.24 15.55
N GLY A 269 71.21 -9.43 14.49
CA GLY A 269 72.34 -8.56 14.12
C GLY A 269 71.95 -7.21 13.54
N ALA A 270 70.66 -6.95 13.33
CA ALA A 270 70.13 -5.65 12.90
C ALA A 270 69.89 -4.67 14.07
N GLY A 271 70.10 -5.11 15.32
CA GLY A 271 69.75 -4.35 16.53
C GLY A 271 68.31 -4.57 17.00
N GLU A 272 67.51 -5.30 16.21
CA GLU A 272 66.15 -5.73 16.54
C GLU A 272 66.10 -7.26 16.71
N PRO A 273 65.36 -7.79 17.69
CA PRO A 273 65.23 -9.24 17.93
C PRO A 273 64.78 -10.00 16.68
N ASN A 274 65.39 -11.16 16.40
CA ASN A 274 64.96 -12.07 15.32
C ASN A 274 64.93 -11.43 13.91
N VAL A 275 65.75 -10.40 13.68
CA VAL A 275 65.97 -9.77 12.37
C VAL A 275 67.43 -9.92 11.93
N CYS A 276 67.65 -10.41 10.71
CA CYS A 276 68.98 -10.55 10.13
C CYS A 276 69.69 -9.20 9.94
N GLY A 277 70.92 -9.09 10.43
CA GLY A 277 71.79 -7.95 10.16
C GLY A 277 73.28 -8.29 10.35
N THR A 278 74.16 -7.35 10.01
CA THR A 278 75.61 -7.56 9.99
C THR A 278 76.30 -7.42 11.36
N GLY A 279 75.55 -7.05 12.40
CA GLY A 279 76.03 -6.95 13.78
C GLY A 279 76.12 -8.29 14.50
N THR A 280 76.79 -8.31 15.65
CA THR A 280 76.81 -9.46 16.56
C THR A 280 75.61 -9.41 17.50
N CYS A 281 74.91 -10.54 17.65
CA CYS A 281 73.81 -10.65 18.59
C CYS A 281 74.29 -11.17 19.95
N VAL A 282 73.83 -10.55 21.04
CA VAL A 282 74.09 -11.01 22.41
C VAL A 282 72.76 -11.51 22.98
N PRO A 283 72.60 -12.84 23.20
CA PRO A 283 71.33 -13.39 23.63
C PRO A 283 70.99 -12.92 25.04
N VAL A 284 69.74 -12.50 25.24
CA VAL A 284 69.24 -12.20 26.59
C VAL A 284 69.07 -13.52 27.36
N THR A 285 69.03 -13.43 28.69
CA THR A 285 68.74 -14.59 29.55
C THR A 285 67.41 -14.40 30.25
N CYS A 286 66.78 -15.48 30.71
CA CYS A 286 65.55 -15.41 31.52
C CYS A 286 65.69 -14.45 32.71
N ALA A 287 66.82 -14.51 33.40
CA ALA A 287 67.14 -13.59 34.49
C ALA A 287 67.29 -12.13 34.02
N GLY A 288 67.89 -11.91 32.84
CA GLY A 288 68.01 -10.58 32.23
C GLY A 288 66.68 -9.96 31.81
N LEU A 289 65.67 -10.79 31.50
CA LEU A 289 64.30 -10.36 31.18
C LEU A 289 63.37 -10.31 32.41
N GLY A 290 63.87 -10.71 33.58
CA GLY A 290 63.06 -10.83 34.79
C GLY A 290 61.94 -11.88 34.67
N LYS A 291 62.15 -12.94 33.90
CA LYS A 291 61.17 -14.02 33.67
C LYS A 291 61.63 -15.31 34.35
N ASP A 292 60.73 -15.96 35.07
CA ASP A 292 60.98 -17.17 35.86
C ASP A 292 60.00 -18.31 35.55
N CYS A 293 59.18 -18.16 34.49
CA CYS A 293 58.41 -19.25 33.90
C CYS A 293 58.08 -19.05 32.42
N GLY A 294 57.79 -20.17 31.75
CA GLY A 294 57.33 -20.19 30.37
C GLY A 294 58.44 -19.93 29.34
N ARG A 295 58.04 -19.89 28.07
CA ARG A 295 58.96 -19.71 26.93
C ARG A 295 59.09 -18.22 26.59
N VAL A 296 60.29 -17.77 26.23
CA VAL A 296 60.55 -16.39 25.71
C VAL A 296 61.66 -16.42 24.64
N SER A 297 61.66 -15.51 23.67
CA SER A 297 62.77 -15.41 22.70
C SER A 297 64.02 -14.79 23.34
N ASP A 298 65.22 -15.29 22.98
CA ASP A 298 66.51 -14.70 23.36
C ASP A 298 66.93 -13.51 22.47
N GLY A 299 66.12 -13.21 21.46
CA GLY A 299 66.34 -12.14 20.47
C GLY A 299 67.45 -12.42 19.44
N CYS A 300 68.19 -13.52 19.58
CA CYS A 300 69.25 -13.96 18.68
C CYS A 300 68.91 -15.23 17.90
N GLY A 301 67.65 -15.66 17.96
CA GLY A 301 67.10 -16.74 17.17
C GLY A 301 66.85 -18.04 17.92
N ALA A 302 67.00 -18.07 19.24
CA ALA A 302 66.63 -19.23 20.07
C ALA A 302 65.52 -18.88 21.07
N VAL A 303 64.71 -19.88 21.43
CA VAL A 303 63.71 -19.77 22.51
C VAL A 303 64.30 -20.25 23.83
N LEU A 304 64.22 -19.39 24.86
CA LEU A 304 64.57 -19.70 26.24
C LEU A 304 63.40 -20.35 26.99
N GLU A 305 63.70 -21.44 27.70
CA GLU A 305 62.79 -22.08 28.65
C GLU A 305 63.04 -21.54 30.07
N CYS A 306 62.23 -20.60 30.53
CA CYS A 306 62.47 -19.92 31.81
C CYS A 306 61.98 -20.68 33.05
N GLY A 307 61.82 -22.00 32.96
CA GLY A 307 61.40 -22.85 34.08
C GLY A 307 59.88 -22.89 34.28
N GLY A 308 59.45 -23.44 35.42
CA GLY A 308 58.06 -23.59 35.80
C GLY A 308 57.81 -23.15 37.25
N CYS A 309 56.59 -22.71 37.54
CA CYS A 309 56.25 -22.20 38.86
C CYS A 309 56.13 -23.31 39.90
N LEU A 310 56.53 -23.00 41.14
CA LEU A 310 56.41 -23.92 42.28
C LEU A 310 55.01 -23.81 42.92
N ALA A 311 54.45 -24.95 43.34
CA ALA A 311 53.17 -25.04 44.06
C ALA A 311 51.95 -24.45 43.30
N ALA A 312 51.02 -23.78 44.00
CA ALA A 312 49.76 -23.24 43.46
C ALA A 312 49.91 -21.88 42.74
N GLN A 313 51.08 -21.59 42.20
CA GLN A 313 51.35 -20.40 41.40
C GLN A 313 51.08 -20.70 39.92
N THR A 314 50.58 -19.72 39.18
CA THR A 314 50.41 -19.81 37.74
C THR A 314 51.42 -18.91 37.04
N CYS A 315 51.89 -19.33 35.86
CA CYS A 315 52.77 -18.48 35.06
C CYS A 315 51.98 -17.27 34.55
N GLY A 316 52.37 -16.05 34.94
CA GLY A 316 51.58 -14.84 34.75
C GLY A 316 50.73 -14.44 35.98
N GLY A 317 50.65 -15.30 37.01
CA GLY A 317 49.82 -15.10 38.21
C GLY A 317 50.29 -13.97 39.14
N ALA A 318 51.44 -13.33 38.84
CA ALA A 318 51.91 -12.11 39.49
C ALA A 318 51.31 -10.82 38.87
N GLY A 319 50.46 -10.94 37.84
CA GLY A 319 49.96 -9.82 37.04
C GLY A 319 50.93 -9.34 35.95
N VAL A 320 52.04 -10.06 35.75
CA VAL A 320 53.05 -9.80 34.72
C VAL A 320 53.31 -11.09 33.93
N PRO A 321 53.24 -11.09 32.59
CA PRO A 321 53.48 -12.30 31.77
C PRO A 321 54.85 -12.93 32.05
N ASN A 322 54.92 -14.26 32.05
CA ASN A 322 56.13 -15.05 32.27
C ASN A 322 56.80 -14.83 33.66
N VAL A 323 56.02 -14.36 34.64
CA VAL A 323 56.43 -14.26 36.05
C VAL A 323 55.52 -15.12 36.93
N CYS A 324 56.10 -15.99 37.74
CA CYS A 324 55.41 -16.82 38.70
C CYS A 324 54.81 -15.97 39.81
N GLY A 325 53.50 -16.11 40.00
CA GLY A 325 52.83 -15.50 41.13
C GLY A 325 51.55 -16.22 41.47
N LYS A 326 51.05 -15.94 42.67
CA LYS A 326 49.70 -16.26 43.06
C LYS A 326 48.94 -14.96 42.97
N ALA A 327 47.81 -14.94 42.27
CA ALA A 327 46.94 -13.77 42.32
C ALA A 327 46.57 -13.56 43.79
N ALA A 328 47.17 -12.55 44.42
CA ALA A 328 46.80 -12.12 45.76
C ALA A 328 45.49 -11.35 45.63
N CYS A 329 44.42 -12.09 45.33
CA CYS A 329 43.09 -11.54 45.41
C CYS A 329 42.71 -11.57 46.89
N THR A 330 42.70 -10.39 47.51
CA THR A 330 42.21 -10.25 48.88
C THR A 330 40.69 -10.15 48.77
N PRO A 331 39.92 -11.14 49.25
CA PRO A 331 38.47 -11.12 49.18
C PRO A 331 37.95 -9.83 49.79
N ALA A 332 37.09 -9.11 49.06
CA ALA A 332 36.40 -7.97 49.63
C ALA A 332 35.51 -8.45 50.80
N THR A 333 35.21 -7.56 51.75
CA THR A 333 34.22 -7.83 52.80
C THR A 333 32.91 -7.13 52.46
N CYS A 334 31.78 -7.61 52.99
CA CYS A 334 30.49 -6.94 52.83
C CYS A 334 30.56 -5.44 53.17
N GLN A 335 31.29 -5.09 54.23
CA GLN A 335 31.53 -3.70 54.63
C GLN A 335 32.36 -2.92 53.60
N ALA A 336 33.40 -3.52 53.03
CA ALA A 336 34.22 -2.87 51.99
C ALA A 336 33.44 -2.65 50.68
N LEU A 337 32.44 -3.50 50.40
CA LEU A 337 31.55 -3.39 49.25
C LEU A 337 30.30 -2.53 49.54
N GLY A 338 30.18 -1.96 50.73
CA GLY A 338 29.01 -1.18 51.13
C GLY A 338 27.71 -2.00 51.16
N SER A 339 27.79 -3.33 51.23
CA SER A 339 26.65 -4.25 51.19
C SER A 339 26.29 -4.71 52.60
N ASN A 340 25.00 -4.70 52.95
CA ASN A 340 24.50 -5.17 54.25
C ASN A 340 23.33 -6.18 54.13
N CYS A 341 23.10 -6.69 52.92
CA CYS A 341 22.19 -7.80 52.66
C CYS A 341 22.53 -8.52 51.35
N GLY A 342 22.01 -9.74 51.19
CA GLY A 342 22.12 -10.52 49.96
C GLY A 342 23.47 -11.21 49.79
N GLN A 343 23.62 -11.95 48.69
CA GLN A 343 24.90 -12.55 48.33
C GLN A 343 25.67 -11.63 47.37
N VAL A 344 26.96 -11.45 47.60
CA VAL A 344 27.82 -10.57 46.80
C VAL A 344 29.15 -11.26 46.49
N ALA A 345 29.62 -11.18 45.25
CA ALA A 345 30.92 -11.75 44.89
C ALA A 345 32.07 -11.02 45.60
N ASP A 346 33.06 -11.76 46.09
CA ASP A 346 34.22 -11.22 46.81
C ASP A 346 35.31 -10.64 45.91
N GLY A 347 35.10 -10.67 44.58
CA GLY A 347 36.06 -10.23 43.56
C GLY A 347 37.18 -11.24 43.27
N CYS A 348 37.18 -12.39 43.95
CA CYS A 348 38.24 -13.41 43.96
C CYS A 348 37.72 -14.82 43.64
N GLY A 349 36.49 -14.92 43.16
CA GLY A 349 35.83 -16.19 42.82
C GLY A 349 35.07 -16.84 43.98
N GLY A 350 34.98 -16.19 45.15
CA GLY A 350 34.13 -16.58 46.27
C GLY A 350 32.87 -15.71 46.39
N MET A 351 31.87 -16.20 47.13
CA MET A 351 30.62 -15.47 47.41
C MET A 351 30.53 -15.14 48.90
N LEU A 352 30.19 -13.89 49.21
CA LEU A 352 29.94 -13.39 50.56
C LEU A 352 28.44 -13.37 50.82
N ASP A 353 28.01 -13.84 51.99
CA ASP A 353 26.64 -13.66 52.47
C ASP A 353 26.62 -12.46 53.42
N CYS A 354 26.00 -11.36 52.98
CA CYS A 354 25.96 -10.10 53.70
C CYS A 354 24.71 -9.94 54.58
N GLY A 355 23.93 -11.02 54.78
CA GLY A 355 22.80 -11.08 55.69
C GLY A 355 21.44 -10.76 55.04
N ALA A 356 20.41 -10.67 55.88
CA ALA A 356 19.03 -10.36 55.47
C ALA A 356 18.55 -9.06 56.10
N CYS A 357 17.62 -8.38 55.43
CA CYS A 357 17.05 -7.13 55.93
C CYS A 357 16.06 -7.34 57.08
N ALA A 358 15.93 -6.32 57.93
CA ALA A 358 14.90 -6.28 58.96
C ALA A 358 13.49 -6.13 58.35
N ASP A 359 12.47 -6.54 59.11
CA ASP A 359 11.07 -6.50 58.66
C ASP A 359 10.66 -5.12 58.11
N GLY A 360 10.09 -5.13 56.90
CA GLY A 360 9.65 -3.92 56.18
C GLY A 360 10.72 -3.28 55.28
N GLN A 361 11.92 -3.85 55.19
CA GLN A 361 12.96 -3.45 54.25
C GLN A 361 13.18 -4.55 53.19
N THR A 362 13.54 -4.14 51.98
CA THR A 362 13.91 -5.07 50.90
C THR A 362 15.37 -4.84 50.53
N CYS A 363 16.12 -5.93 50.30
CA CYS A 363 17.50 -5.82 49.84
C CYS A 363 17.52 -5.18 48.44
N GLY A 364 18.11 -3.99 48.31
CA GLY A 364 18.01 -3.17 47.09
C GLY A 364 16.80 -2.24 47.00
N GLY A 365 15.91 -2.23 48.01
CA GLY A 365 14.61 -1.52 47.96
C GLY A 365 14.66 0.00 47.84
N GLY A 366 15.83 0.61 47.99
CA GLY A 366 16.07 2.06 47.87
C GLY A 366 16.84 2.46 46.60
N GLY A 367 17.02 1.55 45.65
CA GLY A 367 17.74 1.80 44.38
C GLY A 367 19.25 1.57 44.43
N VAL A 368 19.80 1.14 45.56
CA VAL A 368 21.22 0.74 45.72
C VAL A 368 21.28 -0.75 46.00
N ALA A 369 21.85 -1.54 45.09
CA ALA A 369 21.93 -2.99 45.19
C ALA A 369 22.63 -3.44 46.49
N ASN A 370 22.15 -4.54 47.08
CA ASN A 370 22.72 -5.17 48.28
C ASN A 370 22.73 -4.28 49.55
N VAL A 371 21.88 -3.24 49.58
CA VAL A 371 21.63 -2.40 50.75
C VAL A 371 20.16 -2.45 51.17
N CYS A 372 19.89 -2.69 52.45
CA CYS A 372 18.55 -2.66 53.01
C CYS A 372 17.97 -1.24 53.07
N ALA A 373 16.82 -1.05 52.44
CA ALA A 373 16.05 0.19 52.54
C ALA A 373 14.55 -0.09 52.47
N ALA A 374 13.75 0.84 53.00
CA ALA A 374 12.30 0.84 52.81
C ALA A 374 11.97 1.10 51.33
N PRO A 375 10.93 0.48 50.74
CA PRO A 375 10.62 0.63 49.32
C PRO A 375 10.20 2.07 49.04
N GLY A 376 11.13 2.83 48.47
CA GLY A 376 10.90 4.19 47.98
C GLY A 376 10.91 4.20 46.47
N CYS A 377 10.03 3.42 45.83
CA CYS A 377 9.93 3.47 44.39
C CYS A 377 9.03 4.63 43.99
N ARG A 378 9.62 5.64 43.34
CA ARG A 378 8.87 6.76 42.76
C ARG A 378 8.52 6.39 41.32
N PRO A 379 7.23 6.16 40.99
CA PRO A 379 6.83 5.76 39.65
C PRO A 379 7.18 6.83 38.62
N THR A 380 7.61 6.41 37.44
CA THR A 380 7.78 7.28 36.27
C THR A 380 6.42 7.83 35.81
N THR A 381 6.44 8.79 34.89
CA THR A 381 5.22 9.31 34.26
C THR A 381 5.29 9.09 32.75
N CYS A 382 4.14 9.03 32.09
CA CYS A 382 4.06 8.91 30.62
C CYS A 382 4.93 9.94 29.90
N GLY A 383 4.89 11.20 30.35
CA GLY A 383 5.72 12.27 29.78
C GLY A 383 7.23 12.09 30.01
N PHE A 384 7.64 11.47 31.13
CA PHE A 384 9.06 11.16 31.36
C PHE A 384 9.55 10.01 30.47
N LEU A 385 8.66 9.08 30.12
CA LEU A 385 8.94 7.95 29.23
C LEU A 385 8.77 8.30 27.74
N GLY A 386 8.31 9.51 27.42
CA GLY A 386 7.96 9.90 26.05
C GLY A 386 6.76 9.14 25.48
N ALA A 387 5.99 8.43 26.30
CA ALA A 387 4.84 7.64 25.89
C ALA A 387 3.58 8.53 25.76
N THR A 388 2.91 8.45 24.61
CA THR A 388 1.67 9.20 24.30
C THR A 388 0.46 8.28 24.08
N CYS A 389 0.64 6.96 24.13
CA CYS A 389 -0.45 5.99 24.08
C CYS A 389 -0.11 4.65 24.76
N GLY A 390 -1.15 3.90 25.10
CA GLY A 390 -1.05 2.53 25.59
C GLY A 390 -0.58 2.40 27.05
N GLN A 391 -0.42 1.14 27.49
CA GLN A 391 0.02 0.79 28.83
C GLN A 391 1.55 0.68 28.89
N VAL A 392 2.18 1.37 29.86
CA VAL A 392 3.62 1.26 30.17
C VAL A 392 3.84 0.91 31.63
N ALA A 393 4.93 0.20 31.94
CA ALA A 393 5.31 -0.03 33.33
C ALA A 393 5.82 1.26 33.98
N ASP A 394 5.44 1.50 35.24
CA ASP A 394 5.85 2.69 36.01
C ASP A 394 7.24 2.56 36.66
N GLY A 395 7.96 1.45 36.39
CA GLY A 395 9.26 1.14 36.98
C GLY A 395 9.22 0.68 38.45
N CYS A 396 8.02 0.58 39.03
CA CYS A 396 7.76 0.27 40.43
C CYS A 396 6.79 -0.89 40.65
N GLY A 397 6.48 -1.63 39.58
CA GLY A 397 5.56 -2.77 39.59
C GLY A 397 4.09 -2.38 39.36
N GLY A 398 3.80 -1.11 39.06
CA GLY A 398 2.51 -0.62 38.58
C GLY A 398 2.51 -0.33 37.08
N THR A 399 1.34 0.00 36.54
CA THR A 399 1.12 0.29 35.11
C THR A 399 0.54 1.69 34.95
N LEU A 400 1.06 2.46 33.99
CA LEU A 400 0.56 3.79 33.60
C LEU A 400 -0.24 3.66 32.30
N GLU A 401 -1.36 4.37 32.23
CA GLU A 401 -2.19 4.53 31.03
C GLU A 401 -1.86 5.84 30.34
N CYS A 402 -1.16 5.79 29.21
CA CYS A 402 -0.61 6.99 28.56
C CYS A 402 -1.50 7.59 27.47
N GLY A 403 -2.77 7.19 27.41
CA GLY A 403 -3.76 7.72 26.48
C GLY A 403 -4.02 6.82 25.27
N THR A 404 -4.83 7.32 24.34
CA THR A 404 -5.21 6.65 23.09
C THR A 404 -4.97 7.61 21.92
N CYS A 405 -4.49 7.09 20.80
CA CYS A 405 -4.26 7.91 19.60
C CYS A 405 -5.57 8.33 18.94
N ALA A 406 -5.57 9.52 18.34
CA ALA A 406 -6.70 9.99 17.54
C ALA A 406 -6.60 9.39 16.14
N ALA A 407 -7.70 8.87 15.59
CA ALA A 407 -7.70 8.35 14.22
C ALA A 407 -7.28 9.47 13.22
N PRO A 408 -6.40 9.19 12.24
CA PRO A 408 -5.93 7.87 11.78
C PRO A 408 -4.64 7.33 12.43
N GLU A 409 -4.13 7.97 13.49
CA GLU A 409 -2.87 7.58 14.13
C GLU A 409 -2.99 6.23 14.87
N THR A 410 -1.89 5.47 14.87
CA THR A 410 -1.82 4.19 15.58
C THR A 410 -0.70 4.20 16.61
N CYS A 411 -0.92 3.49 17.72
CA CYS A 411 0.08 3.41 18.79
C CYS A 411 1.24 2.54 18.31
N ALA A 412 2.46 3.08 18.37
CA ALA A 412 3.67 2.50 17.81
C ALA A 412 3.71 2.41 16.27
N GLY A 413 2.97 3.28 15.56
CA GLY A 413 2.85 3.27 14.10
C GLY A 413 4.16 3.42 13.31
N THR A 414 5.22 3.95 13.94
CA THR A 414 6.58 4.12 13.34
C THR A 414 7.62 3.15 13.92
N GLY A 415 7.17 2.09 14.62
CA GLY A 415 8.06 1.14 15.30
C GLY A 415 8.67 1.65 16.61
N VAL A 416 8.36 2.88 17.02
CA VAL A 416 8.68 3.40 18.36
C VAL A 416 7.56 3.02 19.33
N PRO A 417 7.79 2.15 20.34
CA PRO A 417 6.73 1.69 21.23
C PRO A 417 6.03 2.83 21.96
N ASN A 418 4.70 2.72 22.09
CA ASN A 418 3.88 3.55 22.99
C ASN A 418 3.87 5.05 22.65
N VAL A 419 4.15 5.39 21.39
CA VAL A 419 4.04 6.74 20.82
C VAL A 419 3.01 6.74 19.70
N CYS A 420 2.07 7.69 19.73
CA CYS A 420 1.17 7.95 18.62
C CYS A 420 1.95 8.48 17.43
N ALA A 421 1.75 7.85 16.28
CA ALA A 421 2.26 8.34 15.02
C ALA A 421 1.17 8.17 13.95
N PRO A 422 1.12 9.07 12.96
CA PRO A 422 0.39 8.80 11.74
C PRO A 422 0.95 7.52 11.10
N PRO A 423 0.13 6.72 10.39
CA PRO A 423 0.65 5.62 9.60
C PRO A 423 1.71 6.16 8.64
N GLU A 424 2.83 5.45 8.47
CA GLU A 424 3.81 5.81 7.44
C GLU A 424 3.09 5.95 6.08
N PRO A 425 3.52 6.89 5.20
CA PRO A 425 2.97 6.94 3.85
C PRO A 425 3.26 5.60 3.19
N LEU A 426 2.23 4.75 3.15
CA LEU A 426 2.25 3.55 2.37
C LEU A 426 2.14 4.01 0.93
N CYS A 427 3.27 3.95 0.23
CA CYS A 427 3.43 3.76 -1.22
C CYS A 427 2.59 2.60 -1.82
N VAL A 428 1.67 2.03 -1.05
CA VAL A 428 0.71 1.00 -1.43
C VAL A 428 -0.63 1.38 -0.81
N ASP A 429 -1.55 1.87 -1.64
CA ASP A 429 -2.93 2.10 -1.25
C ASP A 429 -3.70 0.78 -1.08
N ARG A 430 -3.42 -0.22 -1.93
CA ARG A 430 -4.14 -1.49 -1.93
C ARG A 430 -3.33 -2.66 -2.51
N ASP A 431 -3.43 -3.82 -1.86
CA ASP A 431 -2.96 -5.10 -2.40
C ASP A 431 -4.08 -5.78 -3.19
N LEU A 432 -3.81 -6.08 -4.47
CA LEU A 432 -4.71 -6.75 -5.41
C LEU A 432 -4.52 -8.27 -5.42
N GLY A 433 -3.54 -8.80 -4.67
CA GLY A 433 -3.23 -10.22 -4.62
C GLY A 433 -2.71 -10.74 -5.96
N SER A 434 -3.19 -11.90 -6.39
CA SER A 434 -2.79 -12.56 -7.64
C SER A 434 -3.95 -12.80 -8.60
N ALA A 435 -5.03 -12.03 -8.44
CA ALA A 435 -6.18 -12.09 -9.34
C ALA A 435 -5.77 -11.73 -10.77
N LEU A 436 -6.35 -12.43 -11.75
CA LEU A 436 -6.17 -12.17 -13.17
C LEU A 436 -7.40 -12.70 -13.94
N PRO A 437 -8.03 -11.88 -14.81
CA PRO A 437 -7.72 -10.47 -15.08
C PRO A 437 -8.08 -9.56 -13.91
N VAL A 438 -7.50 -8.37 -13.87
CA VAL A 438 -7.85 -7.28 -12.95
C VAL A 438 -8.54 -6.18 -13.72
N SER A 439 -9.67 -5.71 -13.22
CA SER A 439 -10.29 -4.44 -13.62
C SER A 439 -10.69 -3.69 -12.35
N LEU A 440 -10.16 -2.48 -12.20
CA LEU A 440 -10.36 -1.64 -11.03
C LEU A 440 -10.61 -0.21 -11.47
N THR A 441 -11.67 0.41 -10.97
CA THR A 441 -11.85 1.86 -11.05
C THR A 441 -11.34 2.53 -9.78
N GLY A 442 -10.60 3.63 -9.92
CA GLY A 442 -10.01 4.39 -8.82
C GLY A 442 -10.01 5.89 -9.09
N SER A 443 -9.49 6.66 -8.15
CA SER A 443 -9.33 8.11 -8.27
C SER A 443 -8.06 8.60 -7.59
N THR A 444 -7.31 9.47 -8.26
CA THR A 444 -6.16 10.20 -7.71
C THR A 444 -6.58 11.50 -7.00
N VAL A 445 -7.86 11.86 -7.01
CA VAL A 445 -8.36 13.03 -6.26
C VAL A 445 -8.09 12.84 -4.77
N GLU A 446 -7.50 13.86 -4.14
CA GLU A 446 -7.06 13.85 -2.72
C GLU A 446 -6.07 12.73 -2.38
N ALA A 447 -5.48 12.08 -3.38
CA ALA A 447 -4.36 11.19 -3.17
C ALA A 447 -3.10 12.00 -2.82
N ARG A 448 -2.08 11.28 -2.34
CA ARG A 448 -0.76 11.86 -2.09
C ARG A 448 0.05 11.81 -3.39
N ASP A 449 1.12 12.58 -3.45
CA ASP A 449 2.14 12.54 -4.52
C ASP A 449 3.33 11.73 -3.95
N ASP A 450 3.12 10.42 -3.78
CA ASP A 450 4.04 9.48 -3.15
C ASP A 450 4.90 8.73 -4.18
N HIS A 451 4.60 8.88 -5.47
CA HIS A 451 5.24 8.19 -6.60
C HIS A 451 5.71 9.17 -7.68
N ALA A 452 6.82 8.84 -8.32
CA ALA A 452 7.29 9.57 -9.49
C ALA A 452 8.02 8.61 -10.42
N ALA A 453 7.49 8.41 -11.61
CA ALA A 453 8.07 7.54 -12.62
C ALA A 453 9.13 8.25 -13.46
N SER A 454 10.01 7.49 -14.10
CA SER A 454 11.04 8.06 -14.98
C SER A 454 10.46 8.78 -16.22
N CYS A 455 9.24 8.43 -16.61
CA CYS A 455 8.51 9.02 -17.74
C CYS A 455 7.45 10.06 -17.35
N GLY A 456 7.29 10.40 -16.07
CA GLY A 456 6.35 11.45 -15.65
C GLY A 456 5.80 11.24 -14.24
N GLY A 457 4.77 12.01 -13.89
CA GLY A 457 4.05 11.85 -12.62
C GLY A 457 4.42 12.86 -11.52
N ALA A 458 5.70 13.25 -11.45
CA ALA A 458 6.18 14.13 -10.38
C ALA A 458 5.36 15.42 -10.21
N GLY A 459 4.78 15.62 -9.01
CA GLY A 459 3.97 16.79 -8.69
C GLY A 459 2.47 16.60 -8.91
N ALA A 460 2.02 15.41 -9.31
CA ALA A 460 0.62 15.03 -9.44
C ALA A 460 0.26 13.96 -8.41
N PRO A 461 -0.96 13.96 -7.85
CA PRO A 461 -1.41 12.88 -6.98
C PRO A 461 -1.44 11.52 -7.68
N ASP A 462 -1.06 10.47 -6.95
CA ASP A 462 -0.88 9.12 -7.46
C ASP A 462 -1.51 8.05 -6.54
N ARG A 463 -1.60 6.83 -7.06
CA ARG A 463 -2.04 5.63 -6.32
C ARG A 463 -1.09 4.47 -6.58
N GLY A 464 -0.76 3.72 -5.53
CA GLY A 464 0.07 2.52 -5.57
C GLY A 464 -0.70 1.24 -5.30
N TYR A 465 -0.53 0.22 -6.16
CA TYR A 465 -1.18 -1.08 -6.06
C TYR A 465 -0.16 -2.22 -6.03
N LEU A 466 -0.20 -3.07 -5.02
CA LEU A 466 0.57 -4.31 -5.05
C LEU A 466 -0.16 -5.37 -5.87
N TRP A 467 0.57 -6.10 -6.70
CA TRP A 467 0.05 -7.26 -7.42
C TRP A 467 1.13 -8.33 -7.53
N THR A 468 0.73 -9.60 -7.50
CA THR A 468 1.61 -10.77 -7.54
C THR A 468 1.29 -11.63 -8.76
N ALA A 469 2.27 -11.83 -9.64
CA ALA A 469 2.09 -12.61 -10.86
C ALA A 469 1.70 -14.07 -10.53
N PRO A 470 0.51 -14.55 -10.94
CA PRO A 470 0.05 -15.91 -10.61
C PRO A 470 0.84 -17.01 -11.34
N ARG A 471 1.47 -16.66 -12.48
CA ARG A 471 2.30 -17.52 -13.32
C ARG A 471 3.39 -16.70 -14.01
N ALA A 472 4.40 -17.38 -14.55
CA ALA A 472 5.40 -16.72 -15.39
C ALA A 472 4.81 -16.39 -16.76
N GLY A 473 5.00 -15.16 -17.24
CA GLY A 473 4.41 -14.68 -18.48
C GLY A 473 4.73 -13.20 -18.72
N THR A 474 4.20 -12.64 -19.81
CA THR A 474 4.20 -11.19 -20.03
C THR A 474 2.80 -10.66 -19.74
N PHE A 475 2.71 -9.61 -18.94
CA PHE A 475 1.44 -9.03 -18.51
C PHE A 475 1.33 -7.60 -19.02
N THR A 476 0.12 -7.21 -19.46
CA THR A 476 -0.23 -5.83 -19.78
C THR A 476 -0.76 -5.14 -18.54
N PHE A 477 -0.37 -3.89 -18.38
CA PHE A 477 -0.92 -2.97 -17.39
C PHE A 477 -1.34 -1.73 -18.16
N ASP A 478 -2.63 -1.43 -18.16
CA ASP A 478 -3.17 -0.29 -18.88
C ASP A 478 -4.19 0.47 -18.05
N THR A 479 -4.40 1.71 -18.46
CA THR A 479 -5.40 2.60 -17.86
C THR A 479 -6.40 3.10 -18.91
N ALA A 480 -6.77 2.24 -19.86
CA ALA A 480 -7.72 2.58 -20.91
C ALA A 480 -9.01 3.19 -20.37
N ARG A 481 -9.57 4.15 -21.12
CA ARG A 481 -10.79 4.89 -20.77
C ARG A 481 -10.70 5.73 -19.49
N SER A 482 -9.50 5.96 -18.97
CA SER A 482 -9.31 6.83 -17.82
C SER A 482 -9.63 8.28 -18.15
N ALA A 483 -10.24 8.97 -17.20
CA ALA A 483 -10.59 10.38 -17.34
C ALA A 483 -9.38 11.30 -17.12
N VAL A 484 -8.36 10.81 -16.40
CA VAL A 484 -7.06 11.47 -16.25
C VAL A 484 -6.13 11.11 -17.38
N ARG A 485 -5.26 12.04 -17.76
CA ARG A 485 -4.07 11.73 -18.58
C ARG A 485 -3.05 11.00 -17.72
N SER A 486 -3.20 9.70 -17.65
CA SER A 486 -2.46 8.86 -16.72
C SER A 486 -1.01 8.64 -17.12
N VAL A 487 -0.18 8.45 -16.11
CA VAL A 487 1.14 7.81 -16.20
C VAL A 487 1.02 6.49 -15.45
N ILE A 488 1.44 5.40 -16.07
CA ILE A 488 1.48 4.09 -15.43
C ILE A 488 2.93 3.63 -15.29
N ALA A 489 3.30 3.14 -14.11
CA ALA A 489 4.62 2.55 -13.87
C ALA A 489 4.53 1.25 -13.08
N VAL A 490 5.47 0.34 -13.32
CA VAL A 490 5.56 -0.95 -12.65
C VAL A 490 6.95 -1.10 -12.05
N TYR A 491 7.02 -1.37 -10.75
CA TYR A 491 8.26 -1.52 -9.98
C TYR A 491 8.40 -2.94 -9.42
N ALA A 492 9.62 -3.46 -9.37
CA ALA A 492 9.93 -4.77 -8.81
C ALA A 492 9.87 -4.78 -7.27
N ASP A 493 9.42 -5.87 -6.65
CA ASP A 493 9.52 -6.12 -5.21
C ASP A 493 8.79 -5.12 -4.28
N GLY A 494 7.97 -4.21 -4.84
CA GLY A 494 7.14 -3.27 -4.11
C GLY A 494 7.72 -1.85 -4.01
N CYS A 495 7.54 -1.21 -2.85
CA CYS A 495 7.99 0.15 -2.61
C CYS A 495 9.52 0.31 -2.63
N GLY A 496 10.01 1.36 -3.30
CA GLY A 496 11.45 1.56 -3.50
C GLY A 496 12.09 0.55 -4.46
N GLY A 497 11.24 -0.24 -5.13
CA GLY A 497 11.61 -1.18 -6.16
C GLY A 497 12.27 -0.55 -7.39
N GLN A 498 13.02 -1.35 -8.14
CA GLN A 498 13.50 -0.91 -9.46
C GLN A 498 12.32 -0.76 -10.42
N GLU A 499 12.23 0.37 -11.10
CA GLU A 499 11.26 0.56 -12.20
C GLU A 499 11.55 -0.43 -13.33
N LEU A 500 10.56 -1.28 -13.64
CA LEU A 500 10.61 -2.28 -14.71
C LEU A 500 10.15 -1.68 -16.05
N ALA A 501 9.09 -0.88 -16.00
CA ALA A 501 8.55 -0.17 -17.14
C ALA A 501 7.70 1.02 -16.66
N CYS A 502 7.62 2.05 -17.49
CA CYS A 502 6.63 3.10 -17.31
C CYS A 502 6.22 3.68 -18.68
N ALA A 503 5.02 4.27 -18.73
CA ALA A 503 4.52 4.95 -19.92
C ALA A 503 3.59 6.11 -19.57
N SER A 504 3.60 7.12 -20.43
CA SER A 504 2.67 8.26 -20.43
C SER A 504 2.01 8.46 -21.81
N ASP A 505 2.25 7.53 -22.74
CA ASP A 505 1.73 7.56 -24.10
C ASP A 505 0.27 7.13 -24.10
N GLY A 506 -0.57 7.86 -24.84
CA GLY A 506 -2.01 7.60 -24.94
C GLY A 506 -2.36 6.19 -25.46
N ILE A 507 -3.41 5.62 -24.89
CA ILE A 507 -4.15 4.45 -25.37
C ILE A 507 -5.46 4.89 -26.03
N SER A 508 -6.07 4.03 -26.85
CA SER A 508 -7.36 4.33 -27.46
C SER A 508 -8.45 4.65 -26.42
N TYR A 509 -9.46 5.41 -26.83
CA TYR A 509 -10.48 5.99 -25.95
C TYR A 509 -10.01 7.01 -24.89
N GLY A 510 -8.78 7.50 -25.03
CA GLY A 510 -8.34 8.71 -24.35
C GLY A 510 -7.85 8.51 -22.92
N GLY A 511 -7.06 9.47 -22.44
CA GLY A 511 -6.50 9.58 -21.08
C GLY A 511 -5.56 8.47 -20.57
N GLY A 512 -5.70 7.23 -21.01
CA GLY A 512 -4.93 6.10 -20.49
C GLY A 512 -3.48 6.00 -21.00
N ALA A 513 -2.68 5.20 -20.34
CA ALA A 513 -1.34 4.79 -20.71
C ALA A 513 -1.19 3.28 -20.53
N ARG A 514 -0.13 2.69 -21.09
CA ARG A 514 0.04 1.23 -21.09
C ARG A 514 1.50 0.78 -21.11
N VAL A 515 1.79 -0.26 -20.34
CA VAL A 515 3.07 -0.99 -20.33
C VAL A 515 2.85 -2.50 -20.42
N ALA A 516 3.89 -3.23 -20.86
CA ALA A 516 3.92 -4.68 -20.77
C ALA A 516 5.23 -5.13 -20.10
N VAL A 517 5.12 -6.07 -19.14
CA VAL A 517 6.25 -6.50 -18.32
C VAL A 517 6.30 -8.03 -18.24
N THR A 518 7.48 -8.60 -18.48
CA THR A 518 7.72 -10.03 -18.27
C THR A 518 8.01 -10.30 -16.79
N LEU A 519 7.21 -11.16 -16.16
CA LEU A 519 7.29 -11.48 -14.74
C LEU A 519 7.40 -12.99 -14.52
N THR A 520 8.04 -13.37 -13.43
CA THR A 520 8.13 -14.76 -12.97
C THR A 520 6.99 -15.10 -12.01
N GLN A 521 6.66 -16.39 -11.87
CA GLN A 521 5.59 -16.81 -10.97
C GLN A 521 5.88 -16.41 -9.51
N GLY A 522 4.91 -15.79 -8.85
CA GLY A 522 5.03 -15.30 -7.47
C GLY A 522 5.80 -13.99 -7.35
N GLN A 523 6.28 -13.43 -8.46
CA GLN A 523 6.94 -12.13 -8.44
C GLN A 523 5.93 -11.04 -8.11
N ARG A 524 6.24 -10.26 -7.07
CA ARG A 524 5.44 -9.13 -6.63
C ARG A 524 5.92 -7.86 -7.31
N VAL A 525 4.97 -7.03 -7.73
CA VAL A 525 5.23 -5.71 -8.32
C VAL A 525 4.35 -4.67 -7.64
N LEU A 526 4.83 -3.42 -7.65
CA LEU A 526 4.04 -2.24 -7.35
C LEU A 526 3.65 -1.59 -8.68
N VAL A 527 2.36 -1.42 -8.91
CA VAL A 527 1.80 -0.71 -10.06
C VAL A 527 1.33 0.65 -9.59
N THR A 528 1.86 1.72 -10.15
CA THR A 528 1.44 3.08 -9.82
C THR A 528 0.62 3.67 -10.95
N VAL A 529 -0.47 4.34 -10.59
CA VAL A 529 -1.28 5.15 -11.51
C VAL A 529 -1.20 6.60 -11.04
N ASP A 530 -0.69 7.42 -11.93
CA ASP A 530 -0.35 8.82 -11.69
C ASP A 530 -0.89 9.65 -12.88
N ALA A 531 -0.65 10.95 -12.95
CA ALA A 531 -1.07 11.84 -14.04
C ALA A 531 0.11 12.64 -14.61
N VAL A 532 -0.01 13.03 -15.89
CA VAL A 532 1.00 13.87 -16.54
C VAL A 532 1.00 15.27 -15.90
N ALA A 533 2.07 15.61 -15.20
CA ALA A 533 2.23 16.90 -14.53
C ALA A 533 2.25 18.09 -15.52
N GLY A 534 1.73 19.24 -15.07
CA GLY A 534 1.78 20.51 -15.82
C GLY A 534 0.66 20.74 -16.86
N GLY A 535 -0.34 19.84 -16.93
CA GLY A 535 -1.55 20.01 -17.73
C GLY A 535 -2.80 20.34 -16.90
N ALA A 536 -3.91 20.60 -17.60
CA ALA A 536 -5.24 20.43 -17.02
C ALA A 536 -5.46 18.94 -16.66
N PHE A 537 -6.20 18.63 -15.59
CA PHE A 537 -6.47 17.26 -15.11
C PHE A 537 -5.26 16.49 -14.54
N THR A 538 -4.47 17.11 -13.65
CA THR A 538 -3.40 16.41 -12.89
C THR A 538 -3.93 15.43 -11.84
N GLN A 539 -5.25 15.31 -11.70
CA GLN A 539 -5.91 14.35 -10.81
C GLN A 539 -7.31 14.03 -11.34
N GLY A 540 -7.86 12.89 -10.97
CA GLY A 540 -9.18 12.46 -11.45
C GLY A 540 -9.33 10.95 -11.39
N SER A 541 -10.39 10.44 -12.00
CA SER A 541 -10.68 9.00 -12.01
C SER A 541 -9.96 8.26 -13.12
N PHE A 542 -9.61 7.02 -12.82
CA PHE A 542 -8.95 6.10 -13.74
C PHE A 542 -9.57 4.72 -13.65
N ALA A 543 -9.42 3.95 -14.72
CA ALA A 543 -9.54 2.50 -14.71
C ALA A 543 -8.13 1.92 -14.79
N LEU A 544 -7.84 0.87 -14.03
CA LEU A 544 -6.61 0.09 -14.09
C LEU A 544 -6.95 -1.34 -14.48
N HIS A 545 -6.29 -1.82 -15.52
CA HIS A 545 -6.42 -3.16 -16.04
C HIS A 545 -5.10 -3.91 -15.96
N ILE A 546 -5.16 -5.19 -15.59
CA ILE A 546 -4.01 -6.10 -15.62
C ILE A 546 -4.46 -7.40 -16.26
N ASP A 547 -3.87 -7.76 -17.40
CA ASP A 547 -4.13 -9.04 -18.08
C ASP A 547 -2.82 -9.70 -18.56
N GLU A 548 -2.90 -10.97 -18.94
CA GLU A 548 -1.80 -11.63 -19.65
C GLU A 548 -1.79 -11.22 -21.12
N LEU A 549 -0.60 -10.82 -21.61
CA LEU A 549 -0.41 -10.38 -22.99
C LEU A 549 -0.79 -11.50 -23.97
N ARG A 550 -1.75 -11.22 -24.84
CA ARG A 550 -2.25 -12.11 -25.90
C ARG A 550 -1.59 -11.76 -27.23
N SER A 551 -1.82 -12.60 -28.23
CA SER A 551 -1.36 -12.35 -29.60
C SER A 551 -2.32 -11.49 -30.43
N SER A 552 -3.54 -11.28 -29.94
CA SER A 552 -4.61 -10.53 -30.60
C SER A 552 -5.72 -10.21 -29.59
N GLU A 553 -6.40 -9.09 -29.78
CA GLU A 553 -7.60 -8.74 -29.01
C GLU A 553 -8.87 -9.52 -29.43
N ALA A 554 -8.80 -10.26 -30.54
CA ALA A 554 -9.89 -11.10 -31.02
C ALA A 554 -10.43 -12.05 -29.93
N GLY A 555 -11.73 -11.91 -29.62
CA GLY A 555 -12.41 -12.67 -28.57
C GLY A 555 -12.45 -11.99 -27.19
N ALA A 556 -11.76 -10.85 -27.04
CA ALA A 556 -11.74 -10.01 -25.85
C ALA A 556 -12.29 -8.59 -26.07
N CYS A 557 -12.80 -8.30 -27.27
CA CYS A 557 -13.24 -7.00 -27.80
C CYS A 557 -14.24 -6.13 -27.00
N PHE A 558 -14.62 -6.51 -25.78
CA PHE A 558 -15.59 -5.80 -24.93
C PHE A 558 -15.22 -5.90 -23.45
N ASP A 559 -13.95 -6.07 -23.12
CA ASP A 559 -13.47 -6.13 -21.74
C ASP A 559 -12.78 -4.83 -21.27
N ASN A 560 -12.63 -3.84 -22.16
CA ASN A 560 -12.00 -2.54 -21.93
C ASN A 560 -10.49 -2.59 -21.67
N MET A 561 -9.81 -3.69 -22.00
CA MET A 561 -8.38 -3.89 -21.77
C MET A 561 -7.61 -3.93 -23.09
N ASP A 562 -6.36 -3.47 -23.11
CA ASP A 562 -5.46 -3.70 -24.24
C ASP A 562 -4.79 -5.07 -24.08
N ASN A 563 -5.48 -6.15 -24.48
CA ASN A 563 -5.02 -7.51 -24.21
C ASN A 563 -3.82 -7.92 -25.06
N ASP A 564 -3.66 -7.41 -26.28
CA ASP A 564 -2.54 -7.77 -27.17
C ASP A 564 -1.41 -6.76 -27.22
N GLY A 565 -1.64 -5.61 -26.57
CA GLY A 565 -0.59 -4.68 -26.26
C GLY A 565 -0.19 -3.80 -27.44
N ASP A 566 -1.13 -3.38 -28.27
CA ASP A 566 -0.87 -2.50 -29.39
C ASP A 566 -1.41 -1.06 -29.17
N ARG A 567 -2.02 -0.82 -28.00
CA ARG A 567 -2.65 0.42 -27.52
C ARG A 567 -4.03 0.71 -28.12
N TRP A 568 -4.60 -0.22 -28.85
CA TRP A 568 -6.01 -0.20 -29.19
C TRP A 568 -6.77 -1.13 -28.24
N VAL A 569 -8.02 -0.78 -28.00
CA VAL A 569 -8.88 -1.44 -27.01
C VAL A 569 -10.24 -1.64 -27.65
N ASP A 570 -10.83 -2.79 -27.40
CA ASP A 570 -12.14 -3.21 -27.84
C ASP A 570 -12.39 -2.84 -29.32
N CYS A 571 -13.45 -2.10 -29.59
CA CYS A 571 -13.86 -1.69 -30.91
C CYS A 571 -12.98 -0.62 -31.55
N ALA A 572 -12.00 -0.07 -30.83
CA ALA A 572 -11.00 0.80 -31.43
C ALA A 572 -9.94 -0.02 -32.19
N ASP A 573 -9.76 -1.27 -31.77
CA ASP A 573 -8.83 -2.22 -32.31
C ASP A 573 -9.27 -2.80 -33.65
N THR A 574 -8.29 -3.14 -34.49
CA THR A 574 -8.58 -3.54 -35.88
C THR A 574 -9.07 -4.98 -36.00
N GLU A 575 -8.69 -5.83 -35.05
CA GLU A 575 -9.02 -7.23 -34.92
C GLU A 575 -10.46 -7.39 -34.42
N CYS A 576 -10.95 -6.39 -33.69
CA CYS A 576 -12.31 -6.31 -33.15
C CYS A 576 -13.30 -5.55 -34.05
N ARG A 577 -12.81 -4.80 -35.05
CA ARG A 577 -13.61 -3.92 -35.92
C ARG A 577 -14.84 -4.58 -36.56
N ASP A 578 -14.70 -5.83 -37.00
CA ASP A 578 -15.76 -6.56 -37.71
C ASP A 578 -16.76 -7.24 -36.77
N ASP A 579 -16.55 -7.17 -35.45
CA ASP A 579 -17.54 -7.67 -34.48
C ASP A 579 -18.83 -6.85 -34.61
N PRO A 580 -20.01 -7.49 -34.79
CA PRO A 580 -21.28 -6.79 -34.93
C PRO A 580 -21.61 -5.81 -33.80
N ARG A 581 -21.09 -6.05 -32.60
CA ARG A 581 -21.28 -5.19 -31.42
C ARG A 581 -20.44 -3.90 -31.50
N CYS A 582 -19.42 -3.83 -32.37
CA CYS A 582 -18.61 -2.63 -32.61
C CYS A 582 -19.31 -1.54 -33.43
N LYS A 583 -20.58 -1.74 -33.79
CA LYS A 583 -21.47 -0.72 -34.35
C LYS A 583 -21.94 0.34 -33.32
N GLY A 584 -21.32 0.36 -32.13
CA GLY A 584 -21.51 1.36 -31.10
C GLY A 584 -21.57 0.78 -29.67
N GLN A 585 -21.86 -0.51 -29.49
CA GLN A 585 -22.02 -1.09 -28.14
C GLN A 585 -20.71 -1.20 -27.37
N GLY A 586 -19.57 -1.44 -28.03
CA GLY A 586 -18.26 -1.57 -27.36
C GLY A 586 -17.56 -0.25 -27.03
N CYS A 587 -18.25 0.88 -27.17
CA CYS A 587 -17.66 2.19 -26.88
C CYS A 587 -18.68 3.22 -26.37
N ALA A 588 -19.97 2.93 -26.50
CA ALA A 588 -21.00 3.69 -25.81
C ALA A 588 -20.88 3.48 -24.31
N HIS A 589 -20.99 4.58 -23.57
CA HIS A 589 -21.10 4.56 -22.12
C HIS A 589 -22.52 4.16 -21.69
N HIS A 590 -23.52 4.49 -22.50
CA HIS A 590 -24.92 4.12 -22.28
C HIS A 590 -25.59 3.66 -23.58
N ASP A 591 -26.45 2.67 -23.49
CA ASP A 591 -27.35 2.27 -24.58
C ASP A 591 -28.75 2.82 -24.28
N LEU A 592 -29.16 3.84 -25.04
CA LEU A 592 -30.48 4.49 -24.94
C LEU A 592 -31.57 3.68 -25.67
N GLY A 593 -31.19 2.58 -26.33
CA GLY A 593 -32.10 1.70 -27.04
C GLY A 593 -32.76 2.39 -28.23
N SER A 594 -34.09 2.29 -28.30
CA SER A 594 -34.90 2.86 -29.40
C SER A 594 -36.07 3.70 -28.89
N ALA A 595 -35.98 4.18 -27.64
CA ALA A 595 -36.97 5.05 -27.06
C ALA A 595 -37.10 6.35 -27.87
N LEU A 596 -38.32 6.88 -27.94
CA LEU A 596 -38.65 8.12 -28.64
C LEU A 596 -39.96 8.70 -28.06
N PRO A 597 -39.96 9.92 -27.51
CA PRO A 597 -38.79 10.77 -27.31
C PRO A 597 -37.82 10.21 -26.26
N VAL A 598 -36.56 10.65 -26.31
CA VAL A 598 -35.57 10.44 -25.25
C VAL A 598 -35.32 11.76 -24.54
N THR A 599 -35.25 11.71 -23.22
CA THR A 599 -34.69 12.76 -22.37
C THR A 599 -33.73 12.08 -21.41
N PHE A 600 -32.44 12.34 -21.55
CA PHE A 600 -31.38 11.69 -20.79
C PHE A 600 -30.50 12.73 -20.11
N GLN A 601 -30.44 12.71 -18.77
CA GLN A 601 -29.51 13.56 -18.03
C GLN A 601 -28.15 12.87 -17.92
N GLY A 602 -27.11 13.53 -18.42
CA GLY A 602 -25.75 13.01 -18.47
C GLY A 602 -24.73 13.99 -17.90
N GLU A 603 -23.55 13.45 -17.58
CA GLU A 603 -22.39 14.22 -17.15
C GLU A 603 -21.12 13.63 -17.80
N THR A 604 -20.21 14.42 -18.37
CA THR A 604 -18.97 13.85 -18.96
C THR A 604 -17.95 13.37 -17.92
N ALA A 605 -18.25 13.52 -16.64
CA ALA A 605 -17.36 13.13 -15.55
C ALA A 605 -16.95 11.68 -15.67
N LEU A 606 -15.70 11.39 -15.32
CA LEU A 606 -15.17 10.02 -15.25
C LEU A 606 -15.06 9.33 -16.62
N SER A 607 -15.23 10.06 -17.72
CA SER A 607 -15.01 9.55 -19.08
C SER A 607 -13.70 10.08 -19.67
N GLY A 608 -13.09 9.32 -20.59
CA GLY A 608 -11.90 9.74 -21.33
C GLY A 608 -12.19 10.82 -22.38
N ASP A 609 -11.18 11.19 -23.17
CA ASP A 609 -11.23 12.11 -24.32
C ASP A 609 -11.12 11.34 -25.67
N GLY A 610 -11.75 10.18 -25.70
CA GLY A 610 -11.52 9.14 -26.68
C GLY A 610 -12.15 9.32 -28.05
N PHE A 611 -13.15 10.18 -28.11
CA PHE A 611 -13.90 10.53 -29.30
C PHE A 611 -13.48 11.91 -29.76
N GLN A 612 -13.41 12.07 -31.08
CA GLN A 612 -12.98 13.33 -31.64
C GLN A 612 -13.83 13.67 -32.86
N GLY A 613 -14.74 14.61 -32.67
CA GLY A 613 -15.57 15.19 -33.73
C GLY A 613 -14.91 16.41 -34.38
N THR A 614 -15.42 16.82 -35.53
CA THR A 614 -14.91 17.98 -36.29
C THR A 614 -15.16 19.33 -35.60
N CYS A 615 -16.08 19.38 -34.64
CA CYS A 615 -16.44 20.58 -33.88
C CYS A 615 -16.24 20.46 -32.36
N GLY A 616 -15.71 19.32 -31.88
CA GLY A 616 -15.27 19.12 -30.49
C GLY A 616 -13.87 19.68 -30.24
N ALA A 617 -13.47 19.78 -28.97
CA ALA A 617 -12.12 20.21 -28.63
C ALA A 617 -11.22 19.03 -28.28
N LEU A 618 -9.93 19.24 -28.46
CA LEU A 618 -8.93 18.28 -28.02
C LEU A 618 -8.86 18.24 -26.49
N LEU A 619 -8.65 17.05 -25.94
CA LEU A 619 -8.31 16.83 -24.53
C LEU A 619 -9.42 17.17 -23.53
N GLN A 620 -10.69 17.00 -23.93
CA GLN A 620 -11.85 17.19 -23.05
C GLN A 620 -12.62 15.87 -22.89
N GLN A 621 -13.20 15.67 -21.71
CA GLN A 621 -13.95 14.45 -21.42
C GLN A 621 -15.20 14.39 -22.30
N ASP A 622 -15.42 13.25 -22.93
CA ASP A 622 -16.55 13.00 -23.82
C ASP A 622 -17.40 11.84 -23.31
N ARG A 623 -18.68 11.81 -23.71
CA ARG A 623 -19.57 10.70 -23.38
C ARG A 623 -20.39 10.33 -24.59
N ALA A 624 -20.25 9.06 -24.96
CA ALA A 624 -20.94 8.44 -26.07
C ALA A 624 -22.18 7.65 -25.62
N HIS A 625 -23.29 7.80 -26.35
CA HIS A 625 -24.55 7.11 -26.13
C HIS A 625 -24.99 6.40 -27.41
N LEU A 626 -25.35 5.13 -27.32
CA LEU A 626 -25.89 4.39 -28.44
C LEU A 626 -27.39 4.61 -28.53
N TRP A 627 -27.89 4.93 -29.73
CA TRP A 627 -29.33 5.00 -29.99
C TRP A 627 -29.68 4.36 -31.34
N THR A 628 -30.84 3.73 -31.42
CA THR A 628 -31.34 2.99 -32.57
C THR A 628 -32.66 3.59 -33.04
N ALA A 629 -32.74 3.99 -34.31
CA ALA A 629 -33.96 4.57 -34.87
C ALA A 629 -35.13 3.55 -34.86
N PRO A 630 -36.22 3.80 -34.11
CA PRO A 630 -37.34 2.85 -34.03
C PRO A 630 -38.13 2.75 -35.34
N LYS A 631 -38.06 3.80 -36.18
CA LYS A 631 -38.70 3.90 -37.48
C LYS A 631 -37.85 4.73 -38.44
N ALA A 632 -38.13 4.62 -39.74
CA ALA A 632 -37.51 5.51 -40.71
C ALA A 632 -38.10 6.92 -40.56
N GLY A 633 -37.25 7.94 -40.51
CA GLY A 633 -37.69 9.31 -40.24
C GLY A 633 -36.54 10.28 -40.12
N THR A 634 -36.87 11.54 -39.85
CA THR A 634 -35.90 12.58 -39.49
C THR A 634 -36.04 12.87 -38.02
N PHE A 635 -34.91 12.86 -37.32
CA PHE A 635 -34.83 13.02 -35.88
C PHE A 635 -33.94 14.21 -35.54
N VAL A 636 -34.22 14.84 -34.41
CA VAL A 636 -33.36 15.86 -33.81
C VAL A 636 -32.67 15.25 -32.61
N PHE A 637 -31.37 15.52 -32.52
CA PHE A 637 -30.52 15.25 -31.38
C PHE A 637 -30.05 16.60 -30.88
N ASP A 638 -30.49 17.00 -29.70
CA ASP A 638 -30.12 18.28 -29.11
C ASP A 638 -29.69 18.09 -27.66
N THR A 639 -28.89 19.03 -27.18
CA THR A 639 -28.54 19.11 -25.77
C THR A 639 -29.11 20.38 -25.17
N SER A 640 -29.51 20.32 -23.91
CA SER A 640 -29.86 21.49 -23.12
C SER A 640 -29.01 21.54 -21.84
N PRO A 641 -28.70 22.73 -21.31
CA PRO A 641 -27.85 22.88 -20.13
C PRO A 641 -28.51 22.41 -18.82
N ALA A 642 -29.66 21.71 -18.87
CA ALA A 642 -30.37 21.19 -17.69
C ALA A 642 -30.69 22.25 -16.61
N GLY A 643 -30.81 23.53 -17.00
CA GLY A 643 -31.02 24.65 -16.07
C GLY A 643 -29.77 25.14 -15.34
N ASP A 644 -28.58 24.64 -15.69
CA ASP A 644 -27.30 25.12 -15.17
C ASP A 644 -26.89 26.44 -15.87
N PRO A 645 -26.88 27.58 -15.18
CA PRO A 645 -26.48 28.86 -15.76
C PRO A 645 -24.98 28.94 -16.08
N ASP A 646 -24.18 28.00 -15.54
CA ASP A 646 -22.73 27.90 -15.74
C ASP A 646 -22.35 26.71 -16.64
N ALA A 647 -23.31 26.17 -17.42
CA ALA A 647 -23.08 25.03 -18.31
C ALA A 647 -21.90 25.30 -19.26
N GLY A 648 -20.86 24.46 -19.13
CA GLY A 648 -19.66 24.55 -19.95
C GLY A 648 -19.96 24.38 -21.44
N GLY A 649 -19.19 25.08 -22.27
CA GLY A 649 -19.24 24.93 -23.72
C GLY A 649 -19.00 23.48 -24.14
N HIS A 650 -19.80 22.98 -25.06
CA HIS A 650 -19.70 21.59 -25.52
C HIS A 650 -20.13 21.41 -26.99
N ALA A 651 -19.67 20.31 -27.56
CA ALA A 651 -20.00 19.83 -28.87
C ALA A 651 -20.89 18.58 -28.77
N LEU A 652 -21.70 18.39 -29.79
CA LEU A 652 -22.54 17.23 -30.03
C LEU A 652 -22.19 16.72 -31.42
N TYR A 653 -21.83 15.44 -31.54
CA TYR A 653 -21.66 14.80 -32.84
C TYR A 653 -22.24 13.40 -32.89
N LEU A 654 -22.63 13.01 -34.11
CA LEU A 654 -23.26 11.73 -34.41
C LEU A 654 -22.30 10.90 -35.25
N LEU A 655 -21.93 9.70 -34.79
CA LEU A 655 -21.03 8.79 -35.49
C LEU A 655 -21.77 7.52 -35.92
N THR A 656 -21.31 6.85 -36.98
CA THR A 656 -21.84 5.54 -37.39
C THR A 656 -21.41 4.37 -36.50
N GLY A 657 -20.59 4.62 -35.47
CA GLY A 657 -20.03 3.61 -34.56
C GLY A 657 -18.76 4.13 -33.88
N CYS A 658 -18.03 3.25 -33.20
CA CYS A 658 -16.88 3.60 -32.34
C CYS A 658 -15.71 4.29 -33.06
N ARG A 659 -15.51 3.94 -34.33
CA ARG A 659 -14.62 4.64 -35.28
C ARG A 659 -15.37 4.96 -36.57
N GLY A 660 -16.66 5.23 -36.41
CA GLY A 660 -17.57 5.48 -37.51
C GLY A 660 -17.30 6.81 -38.20
N THR A 661 -17.89 6.97 -39.38
CA THR A 661 -17.91 8.27 -40.06
C THR A 661 -18.80 9.22 -39.27
N GLU A 662 -18.34 10.46 -39.09
CA GLU A 662 -19.18 11.53 -38.55
C GLU A 662 -20.32 11.86 -39.53
N LEU A 663 -21.54 11.81 -39.02
CA LEU A 663 -22.78 12.11 -39.74
C LEU A 663 -23.17 13.58 -39.59
N GLY A 664 -22.74 14.22 -38.51
CA GLY A 664 -22.93 15.64 -38.26
C GLY A 664 -22.31 16.07 -36.93
N CYS A 665 -22.05 17.37 -36.79
CA CYS A 665 -21.50 18.00 -35.59
C CYS A 665 -22.12 19.38 -35.38
N ALA A 666 -22.47 19.69 -34.14
CA ALA A 666 -22.92 21.00 -33.69
C ALA A 666 -22.20 21.35 -32.37
N ALA A 667 -21.88 22.63 -32.15
CA ALA A 667 -21.19 23.04 -30.94
C ALA A 667 -21.62 24.43 -30.50
N ASN A 668 -21.62 24.66 -29.19
CA ASN A 668 -21.92 25.97 -28.61
C ASN A 668 -20.99 26.27 -27.43
N PRO A 669 -20.19 27.35 -27.48
CA PRO A 669 -19.23 27.67 -26.42
C PRO A 669 -19.89 28.19 -25.13
N HIS A 670 -21.13 28.65 -25.22
CA HIS A 670 -21.90 29.18 -24.09
C HIS A 670 -23.35 28.69 -24.21
N PRO A 671 -23.61 27.41 -23.96
CA PRO A 671 -24.94 26.83 -24.10
C PRO A 671 -25.90 27.51 -23.11
N THR A 672 -27.06 27.89 -23.60
CA THR A 672 -28.17 28.45 -22.84
C THR A 672 -29.45 27.78 -23.30
N THR A 673 -30.57 28.03 -22.61
CA THR A 673 -31.89 27.64 -23.11
C THR A 673 -32.26 28.32 -24.44
N GLN A 674 -31.52 29.36 -24.87
CA GLN A 674 -31.74 30.10 -26.12
C GLN A 674 -30.72 29.77 -27.22
N GLY A 675 -29.85 28.78 -26.98
CA GLY A 675 -28.75 28.45 -27.85
C GLY A 675 -27.98 27.26 -27.31
N ALA A 676 -28.19 26.07 -27.86
CA ALA A 676 -27.45 24.87 -27.53
C ALA A 676 -27.20 24.00 -28.80
N PRO A 677 -26.28 23.02 -28.75
CA PRO A 677 -26.02 22.14 -29.89
C PRO A 677 -27.25 21.31 -30.29
N ALA A 678 -27.67 21.41 -31.55
CA ALA A 678 -28.74 20.60 -32.13
C ALA A 678 -28.34 20.07 -33.51
N LEU A 679 -28.70 18.81 -33.78
CA LEU A 679 -28.40 18.10 -35.02
C LEU A 679 -29.64 17.39 -35.56
N LYS A 680 -29.89 17.61 -36.85
CA LYS A 680 -30.97 16.97 -37.58
C LYS A 680 -30.43 15.88 -38.49
N LEU A 681 -30.94 14.66 -38.35
CA LEU A 681 -30.48 13.51 -39.14
C LEU A 681 -31.64 12.64 -39.63
N THR A 682 -31.58 12.23 -40.90
CA THR A 682 -32.53 11.27 -41.48
C THR A 682 -31.96 9.86 -41.39
N LEU A 683 -32.69 8.98 -40.71
CA LEU A 683 -32.26 7.62 -40.41
C LEU A 683 -33.28 6.61 -40.93
N THR A 684 -32.78 5.43 -41.29
CA THR A 684 -33.60 4.26 -41.63
C THR A 684 -33.98 3.50 -40.36
N GLN A 685 -35.09 2.73 -40.41
CA GLN A 685 -35.50 1.93 -39.26
C GLN A 685 -34.41 0.91 -38.87
N GLY A 686 -34.08 0.84 -37.58
CA GLY A 686 -33.05 -0.04 -37.04
C GLY A 686 -31.62 0.46 -37.26
N GLN A 687 -31.44 1.66 -37.84
CA GLN A 687 -30.12 2.26 -37.96
C GLN A 687 -29.63 2.77 -36.61
N THR A 688 -28.45 2.32 -36.21
CA THR A 688 -27.78 2.73 -34.97
C THR A 688 -26.89 3.96 -35.22
N VAL A 689 -26.86 4.87 -34.26
CA VAL A 689 -25.95 6.02 -34.22
C VAL A 689 -25.34 6.13 -32.83
N LEU A 690 -24.09 6.57 -32.78
CA LEU A 690 -23.40 6.91 -31.55
C LEU A 690 -23.48 8.43 -31.37
N VAL A 691 -24.21 8.87 -30.35
CA VAL A 691 -24.40 10.27 -29.98
C VAL A 691 -23.33 10.63 -28.96
N VAL A 692 -22.40 11.50 -29.32
CA VAL A 692 -21.28 11.88 -28.44
C VAL A 692 -21.46 13.32 -28.02
N VAL A 693 -21.43 13.54 -26.71
CA VAL A 693 -21.38 14.86 -26.08
C VAL A 693 -19.96 15.07 -25.57
N ASP A 694 -19.30 16.12 -26.07
CA ASP A 694 -17.86 16.35 -25.92
C ASP A 694 -17.61 17.76 -25.38
N GLY A 695 -16.76 17.89 -24.37
CA GLY A 695 -16.39 19.19 -23.81
C GLY A 695 -15.63 20.08 -24.81
N MET A 696 -15.65 21.39 -24.61
CA MET A 696 -14.87 22.33 -25.42
C MET A 696 -13.74 23.04 -24.66
N ALA A 697 -12.63 23.27 -25.35
CA ALA A 697 -11.48 23.99 -24.83
C ALA A 697 -11.80 25.49 -24.72
N ARG A 698 -11.90 25.96 -23.47
CA ARG A 698 -12.54 27.21 -23.05
C ARG A 698 -12.93 27.20 -21.55
N PRO A 699 -11.97 27.03 -20.61
CA PRO A 699 -11.74 25.81 -19.83
C PRO A 699 -11.25 26.12 -18.39
N ASP A 700 -11.77 27.17 -17.74
CA ASP A 700 -11.07 27.83 -16.63
C ASP A 700 -10.93 26.96 -15.36
N GLN A 701 -11.66 25.84 -15.31
CA GLN A 701 -11.63 24.86 -14.22
C GLN A 701 -11.80 23.40 -14.70
N ASP A 702 -11.75 23.14 -16.01
CA ASP A 702 -11.73 21.78 -16.59
C ASP A 702 -12.65 20.79 -15.85
N THR A 703 -13.91 21.18 -15.67
CA THR A 703 -14.93 20.42 -14.97
C THR A 703 -15.77 19.61 -15.95
N PRO A 704 -16.21 18.40 -15.57
CA PRO A 704 -17.27 17.68 -16.25
C PRO A 704 -18.46 18.56 -16.62
N ILE A 705 -19.00 18.40 -17.82
CA ILE A 705 -20.21 19.10 -18.24
C ILE A 705 -21.43 18.27 -17.87
N ARG A 706 -22.43 18.90 -17.26
CA ARG A 706 -23.78 18.34 -17.14
C ARG A 706 -24.60 18.77 -18.34
N TYR A 707 -25.40 17.86 -18.86
CA TYR A 707 -26.28 18.12 -20.00
C TYR A 707 -27.54 17.27 -19.90
N THR A 708 -28.62 17.74 -20.54
CA THR A 708 -29.74 16.88 -20.89
C THR A 708 -29.69 16.64 -22.40
N LEU A 709 -29.62 15.39 -22.82
CA LEU A 709 -29.70 14.97 -24.20
C LEU A 709 -31.15 14.65 -24.55
N HIS A 710 -31.67 15.28 -25.59
CA HIS A 710 -32.97 15.00 -26.15
C HIS A 710 -32.82 14.31 -27.51
N VAL A 711 -33.71 13.34 -27.76
CA VAL A 711 -33.87 12.73 -29.08
C VAL A 711 -35.35 12.75 -29.44
N THR A 712 -35.71 13.52 -30.46
CA THR A 712 -37.10 13.78 -30.83
C THR A 712 -37.34 13.57 -32.33
N GLU A 713 -38.61 13.48 -32.73
CA GLU A 713 -38.95 13.53 -34.15
C GLU A 713 -38.89 14.97 -34.64
N TRP A 714 -38.27 15.18 -35.80
CA TRP A 714 -38.21 16.50 -36.37
C TRP A 714 -39.60 16.99 -36.79
N VAL A 715 -39.94 18.18 -36.34
CA VAL A 715 -41.10 18.95 -36.79
C VAL A 715 -40.64 20.21 -37.50
N SER A 716 -41.51 20.83 -38.28
CA SER A 716 -41.16 22.04 -39.04
C SER A 716 -41.21 23.33 -38.21
N SER A 717 -41.61 23.25 -36.94
CA SER A 717 -41.83 24.36 -36.02
C SER A 717 -42.08 23.83 -34.62
N GLU A 718 -41.56 24.53 -33.62
CA GLU A 718 -41.74 24.24 -32.17
C GLU A 718 -43.19 24.42 -31.69
N ALA A 719 -44.06 24.95 -32.56
CA ALA A 719 -45.46 25.24 -32.24
C ALA A 719 -46.27 23.99 -31.84
N GLY A 720 -46.39 23.75 -30.53
CA GLY A 720 -47.08 22.60 -29.95
C GLY A 720 -46.18 21.74 -29.04
N HIS A 721 -44.88 22.05 -28.99
CA HIS A 721 -43.85 21.38 -28.21
C HIS A 721 -43.18 22.31 -27.17
N CYS A 722 -43.71 23.52 -26.99
CA CYS A 722 -43.12 24.64 -26.23
C CYS A 722 -42.79 24.44 -24.74
N HIS A 723 -42.99 23.25 -24.17
CA HIS A 723 -42.72 22.94 -22.77
C HIS A 723 -42.14 21.53 -22.56
N ASP A 724 -41.51 20.95 -23.58
CA ASP A 724 -40.92 19.60 -23.49
C ASP A 724 -39.38 19.61 -23.32
N GLY A 725 -38.76 20.78 -23.39
CA GLY A 725 -37.34 21.00 -23.15
C GLY A 725 -36.45 20.72 -24.35
N ALA A 726 -36.99 20.17 -25.44
CA ALA A 726 -36.24 19.83 -26.64
C ALA A 726 -36.29 20.95 -27.68
N ASP A 727 -35.32 20.94 -28.58
CA ASP A 727 -35.34 21.75 -29.81
C ASP A 727 -35.88 20.86 -30.95
N ASN A 728 -37.21 20.80 -31.13
CA ASN A 728 -37.83 19.84 -32.04
C ASN A 728 -37.66 20.20 -33.52
N ASP A 729 -37.30 21.43 -33.86
CA ASP A 729 -37.08 21.87 -35.24
C ASP A 729 -35.59 22.07 -35.63
N ALA A 730 -34.70 21.95 -34.64
CA ALA A 730 -33.24 22.00 -34.72
C ALA A 730 -32.67 23.38 -35.11
N ASP A 731 -33.29 24.48 -34.68
CA ASP A 731 -32.81 25.84 -34.95
C ASP A 731 -31.82 26.39 -33.89
N GLY A 732 -31.64 25.63 -32.80
CA GLY A 732 -30.80 25.93 -31.65
C GLY A 732 -31.56 26.49 -30.44
N ARG A 733 -32.91 26.55 -30.47
CA ARG A 733 -33.76 27.10 -29.41
C ARG A 733 -34.87 26.11 -29.05
N ALA A 734 -35.24 26.10 -27.77
CA ALA A 734 -36.27 25.23 -27.24
C ALA A 734 -37.33 26.04 -26.46
N ASP A 735 -38.55 25.53 -26.39
CA ASP A 735 -39.60 26.04 -25.51
C ASP A 735 -39.87 27.56 -25.62
N ASP A 736 -40.04 28.26 -24.48
CA ASP A 736 -40.29 29.70 -24.37
C ASP A 736 -39.17 30.57 -24.98
N ALA A 737 -37.98 30.01 -25.20
CA ALA A 737 -36.90 30.70 -25.89
C ALA A 737 -37.12 30.74 -27.41
N ASP A 738 -37.93 29.81 -27.93
CA ASP A 738 -38.20 29.69 -29.35
C ASP A 738 -39.22 30.75 -29.85
N PRO A 739 -38.93 31.44 -30.97
CA PRO A 739 -39.87 32.39 -31.57
C PRO A 739 -41.25 31.81 -31.93
N ASP A 740 -41.34 30.54 -32.29
CA ASP A 740 -42.57 29.84 -32.68
C ASP A 740 -43.50 29.58 -31.49
N CYS A 741 -42.96 29.63 -30.28
CA CYS A 741 -43.68 29.50 -29.02
C CYS A 741 -44.23 30.83 -28.47
N ARG A 742 -43.91 31.97 -29.10
CA ARG A 742 -44.40 33.27 -28.65
C ARG A 742 -45.92 33.40 -28.78
N GLY A 743 -46.61 33.43 -27.64
CA GLY A 743 -48.04 33.68 -27.53
C GLY A 743 -48.91 32.43 -27.51
N ARG A 744 -48.34 31.28 -27.16
CA ARG A 744 -49.07 30.01 -26.94
C ARG A 744 -49.13 29.60 -25.48
#